data_AF-A0A1J5K1Z0-F1
#
_entry.id   AF-A0A1J5K1Z0-F1
#
_cell.length_a   1.000
_cell.length_b   1.000
_cell.length_c   1.000
_cell.angle_alpha   90.00
_cell.angle_beta   90.00
_cell.angle_gamma   90.00
#
_symmetry.space_group_name_H-M   'P 1'
#
loop_
_entity.id
_entity.type
_entity.pdbx_description
1 polymer ?
#
loop_
_entity_poly.entity_id
_entity_poly.type
_entity_poly.pdbx_seq_one_letter_code
_entity_poly.pdbx_strand_id
1 'polypeptide(L)'
;MFKKLLISTCLISPVLANISLVDKQWASKNTGQEYTRKVGEHKRKIIHGTPGFDINFPTNLSKLEETSKEVIVAVIDTGVDIHHPDLKGRIWESPKCKGLSKEEREKLVCNGLNVLDSNGDVSDSVGHGTHIAGVIASAINGVGTSGVTHSKIKIMPMKAARKKFKGYTVNGKLTSELMASAVMYALRNGAQVVNLSLGYPKVVVSPKVKATFDYAIKRGLVIVAAAGNNNKNKPVFPCNFPGVICVGAMDATGEKLSSSNFGHKVDIYAPGENIISTIPTGLESKIIRVNGYDARNGTSHAAPYVAGLAALIKSQDPTQSVEEVTNKILSFAKLVKAKDGRVYPVVNFNDSLSAKSATNLSLDVKGLDEVTVSANGKFKFDIPVKSSTGNVSYSIKSSNSDIVIENATGSINLDKTKNILVSGKLNNFLSDAETQFTLDISKDGVSISKVIDIDLNTVSRADFRQSINGIPAPAIIKITKHYKRSSLQRVLTRDSTKTTQDLFFLNPKLKSQIILLKEGKSYSPIKLNLENSSEISSVIKIDINLDGIEDYFVYGATANKRSYFFAYFDAEGRPLFKNNYWKFPSTRFGGLPFVRGFEKFSYLKITTKEFGTFLTPALVRQWDLPFEDNSNDPIDRLMVSKKKRGYYFLPALSEDKVSLSLRTLDSYSTIMKLKKDLDVESFEQLDIAHIIPQTNTQKLHGKLMATYVYGEGFKKKTALVEYTSVGEFQIINKDLGKNVEKNDLSRFRSSLDRTYSDDFMYVRRFKRNFLRIANNKSRKAFMLKSQTWSNPIVGTVDVFTDGESRNYFIESRYKVFSIKEENGIVISKTALPVNRESSYPGLSFSQSFQGVNLGNGSVGVFTDTKSIYGETVGVMTDIGGSFARPVKLNILMKNNCVSLGQSEISNVSTLLMHCTDGKKSWIEKQKLSI
;
A
#
# COMPACT_ATOMS: atom_id res chain seq x y z
N MET A 1 -49.40 -37.90 -48.27
CA MET A 1 -48.34 -37.98 -49.31
C MET A 1 -47.58 -36.65 -49.30
N PHE A 2 -46.24 -36.67 -49.45
CA PHE A 2 -45.24 -35.57 -49.33
C PHE A 2 -44.74 -35.26 -47.90
N LYS A 3 -43.65 -35.91 -47.44
CA LYS A 3 -42.19 -35.62 -47.63
C LYS A 3 -41.74 -34.37 -46.85
N LYS A 4 -41.13 -34.58 -45.67
CA LYS A 4 -39.66 -34.56 -45.42
C LYS A 4 -38.98 -33.25 -45.86
N LEU A 5 -38.73 -32.38 -44.90
CA LEU A 5 -37.55 -31.51 -44.92
C LEU A 5 -36.73 -31.82 -43.65
N LEU A 6 -35.57 -32.45 -43.85
CA LEU A 6 -34.54 -32.61 -42.82
C LEU A 6 -34.03 -31.23 -42.42
N ILE A 7 -34.22 -30.84 -41.17
CA ILE A 7 -33.32 -29.89 -40.52
C ILE A 7 -32.22 -30.74 -39.90
N SER A 8 -31.10 -30.84 -40.60
CA SER A 8 -29.86 -31.35 -40.04
C SER A 8 -29.41 -30.37 -38.96
N THR A 9 -29.84 -30.60 -37.71
CA THR A 9 -29.13 -30.05 -36.55
C THR A 9 -27.76 -30.72 -36.55
N CYS A 10 -26.80 -30.03 -37.16
CA CYS A 10 -25.40 -30.25 -36.95
C CYS A 10 -25.15 -30.02 -35.45
N LEU A 11 -25.34 -31.08 -34.65
CA LEU A 11 -24.75 -31.23 -33.34
C LEU A 11 -23.24 -31.20 -33.57
N ILE A 12 -22.68 -30.00 -33.65
CA ILE A 12 -21.28 -29.78 -33.33
C ILE A 12 -21.21 -30.06 -31.83
N SER A 13 -21.13 -31.34 -31.47
CA SER A 13 -20.39 -31.73 -30.28
C SER A 13 -19.07 -31.00 -30.39
N PRO A 14 -18.71 -30.09 -29.47
CA PRO A 14 -17.34 -29.62 -29.43
C PRO A 14 -16.55 -30.88 -29.07
N VAL A 15 -16.01 -31.53 -30.10
CA VAL A 15 -14.80 -32.32 -29.98
C VAL A 15 -13.77 -31.30 -29.49
N LEU A 16 -13.77 -31.05 -28.18
CA LEU A 16 -12.63 -30.50 -27.49
C LEU A 16 -11.55 -31.54 -27.76
N ALA A 17 -10.75 -31.28 -28.80
CA ALA A 17 -9.45 -31.89 -28.92
C ALA A 17 -8.84 -31.79 -27.51
N ASN A 18 -8.42 -32.93 -26.96
CA ASN A 18 -7.71 -33.01 -25.69
C ASN A 18 -6.37 -32.28 -25.88
N ILE A 19 -6.39 -30.94 -25.80
CA ILE A 19 -5.20 -30.10 -25.94
C ILE A 19 -4.36 -30.34 -24.69
N SER A 20 -3.17 -30.90 -24.88
CA SER A 20 -2.15 -30.94 -23.84
C SER A 20 -1.41 -29.60 -23.76
N LEU A 21 -1.29 -29.07 -22.54
CA LEU A 21 -0.51 -27.88 -22.20
C LEU A 21 0.73 -28.24 -21.38
N VAL A 22 0.99 -29.54 -21.14
CA VAL A 22 2.07 -30.03 -20.27
C VAL A 22 3.44 -29.54 -20.75
N ASP A 23 3.71 -29.59 -22.05
CA ASP A 23 4.99 -29.13 -22.63
C ASP A 23 5.20 -27.61 -22.51
N LYS A 24 4.13 -26.85 -22.22
CA LYS A 24 4.19 -25.40 -21.98
C LYS A 24 4.41 -25.06 -20.50
N GLN A 25 4.30 -26.03 -19.59
CA GLN A 25 4.55 -25.84 -18.15
C GLN A 25 6.05 -25.90 -17.83
N TRP A 26 6.79 -24.84 -18.18
CA TRP A 26 8.24 -24.73 -17.91
C TRP A 26 8.61 -25.00 -16.45
N ALA A 27 7.71 -24.70 -15.52
CA ALA A 27 7.91 -24.90 -14.09
C ALA A 27 8.18 -26.35 -13.71
N SER A 28 7.58 -27.32 -14.41
CA SER A 28 7.78 -28.75 -14.15
C SER A 28 9.01 -29.28 -14.88
N LYS A 29 9.27 -28.78 -16.10
CA LYS A 29 10.44 -29.12 -16.91
C LYS A 29 10.77 -27.95 -17.83
N ASN A 30 11.87 -27.26 -17.57
CA ASN A 30 12.31 -26.12 -18.38
C ASN A 30 13.24 -26.63 -19.48
N THR A 31 12.74 -26.65 -20.71
CA THR A 31 13.50 -27.03 -21.92
C THR A 31 13.90 -25.81 -22.74
N GLY A 32 13.81 -24.61 -22.17
CA GLY A 32 14.02 -23.36 -22.89
C GLY A 32 12.75 -22.77 -23.51
N GLN A 33 11.57 -23.16 -23.03
CA GLN A 33 10.30 -22.66 -23.56
C GLN A 33 10.23 -21.13 -23.51
N GLU A 34 9.60 -20.54 -24.53
CA GLU A 34 9.47 -19.10 -24.66
C GLU A 34 8.10 -18.59 -24.26
N TYR A 35 8.06 -17.40 -23.67
CA TYR A 35 6.82 -16.66 -23.45
C TYR A 35 7.00 -15.15 -23.55
N THR A 36 5.91 -14.44 -23.78
CA THR A 36 5.94 -13.01 -23.99
C THR A 36 5.67 -12.24 -22.70
N ARG A 37 6.63 -11.43 -22.25
CA ARG A 37 6.52 -10.54 -21.09
C ARG A 37 6.23 -9.11 -21.52
N LYS A 38 5.24 -8.46 -20.89
CA LYS A 38 4.96 -7.03 -21.11
C LYS A 38 6.03 -6.16 -20.44
N VAL A 39 6.75 -5.35 -21.23
CA VAL A 39 7.84 -4.47 -20.77
C VAL A 39 7.59 -2.98 -21.05
N GLY A 40 6.42 -2.64 -21.63
CA GLY A 40 5.97 -1.28 -21.89
C GLY A 40 4.47 -1.24 -22.23
N GLU A 41 3.92 -0.06 -22.56
CA GLU A 41 2.51 0.06 -23.04
C GLU A 41 2.29 -0.77 -24.28
N HIS A 42 3.19 -0.61 -25.25
CA HIS A 42 3.17 -1.28 -26.55
C HIS A 42 4.43 -2.11 -26.79
N LYS A 43 5.28 -2.30 -25.76
CA LYS A 43 6.50 -3.11 -25.85
C LYS A 43 6.34 -4.43 -25.13
N ARG A 44 6.71 -5.49 -25.82
CA ARG A 44 6.75 -6.87 -25.32
C ARG A 44 8.17 -7.40 -25.53
N LYS A 45 8.61 -8.26 -24.62
CA LYS A 45 9.91 -8.94 -24.69
C LYS A 45 9.65 -10.44 -24.67
N ILE A 46 10.28 -11.18 -25.58
CA ILE A 46 10.31 -12.65 -25.52
C ILE A 46 11.30 -13.04 -24.44
N ILE A 47 10.85 -13.89 -23.52
CA ILE A 47 11.67 -14.49 -22.47
C ILE A 47 11.92 -15.93 -22.88
N HIS A 48 13.19 -16.30 -22.97
CA HIS A 48 13.63 -17.67 -23.22
C HIS A 48 13.92 -18.32 -21.88
N GLY A 49 13.26 -19.43 -21.57
CA GLY A 49 13.59 -20.22 -20.39
C GLY A 49 15.06 -20.65 -20.42
N THR A 50 15.66 -20.83 -19.26
CA THR A 50 17.00 -21.39 -19.12
C THR A 50 16.88 -22.78 -18.51
N PRO A 51 17.27 -23.85 -19.23
CA PRO A 51 17.14 -25.22 -18.74
C PRO A 51 17.72 -25.44 -17.34
N GLY A 52 17.04 -26.25 -16.52
CA GLY A 52 17.42 -26.51 -15.14
C GLY A 52 16.97 -25.44 -14.14
N PHE A 53 16.33 -24.35 -14.57
CA PHE A 53 15.55 -23.47 -13.70
C PHE A 53 14.07 -23.88 -13.74
N ASP A 54 13.76 -24.96 -13.04
CA ASP A 54 12.44 -25.54 -12.79
C ASP A 54 12.41 -26.17 -11.39
N ILE A 55 11.33 -26.87 -11.03
CA ILE A 55 11.18 -27.52 -9.73
C ILE A 55 11.92 -28.86 -9.60
N ASN A 56 12.64 -29.31 -10.62
CA ASN A 56 13.23 -30.65 -10.70
C ASN A 56 12.19 -31.75 -10.38
N PHE A 57 11.13 -31.82 -11.18
CA PHE A 57 9.98 -32.69 -10.96
C PHE A 57 10.38 -34.18 -11.04
N PRO A 58 9.89 -35.06 -10.14
CA PRO A 58 10.32 -36.45 -10.07
C PRO A 58 9.80 -37.27 -11.26
N THR A 59 10.66 -38.13 -11.81
CA THR A 59 10.32 -39.01 -12.94
C THR A 59 9.53 -40.26 -12.54
N ASN A 60 9.50 -40.59 -11.24
CA ASN A 60 8.94 -41.83 -10.66
C ASN A 60 7.69 -41.60 -9.80
N LEU A 61 6.92 -40.54 -10.06
CA LEU A 61 5.77 -40.16 -9.24
C LEU A 61 4.70 -41.26 -9.10
N SER A 62 4.50 -42.09 -10.13
CA SER A 62 3.58 -43.24 -10.08
C SER A 62 4.00 -44.28 -9.05
N LYS A 63 5.30 -44.60 -8.98
CA LYS A 63 5.84 -45.51 -7.97
C LYS A 63 5.71 -44.94 -6.56
N LEU A 64 5.88 -43.62 -6.42
CA LEU A 64 5.64 -42.92 -5.15
C LEU A 64 4.18 -43.07 -4.71
N GLU A 65 3.24 -42.97 -5.65
CA GLU A 65 1.82 -43.07 -5.38
C GLU A 65 1.41 -44.43 -4.80
N GLU A 66 2.01 -45.54 -5.24
CA GLU A 66 1.68 -46.89 -4.77
C GLU A 66 1.78 -47.01 -3.23
N THR A 67 2.83 -46.43 -2.65
CA THR A 67 3.10 -46.47 -1.20
C THR A 67 2.53 -45.28 -0.43
N SER A 68 2.04 -44.24 -1.12
CA SER A 68 1.49 -43.03 -0.49
C SER A 68 0.16 -43.27 0.23
N LYS A 69 -0.12 -42.46 1.25
CA LYS A 69 -1.43 -42.30 1.89
C LYS A 69 -2.19 -41.11 1.30
N GLU A 70 -3.52 -41.10 1.48
CA GLU A 70 -4.32 -39.94 1.10
C GLU A 70 -3.94 -38.72 1.94
N VAL A 71 -3.76 -37.57 1.29
CA VAL A 71 -3.45 -36.30 1.96
C VAL A 71 -4.38 -35.21 1.47
N ILE A 72 -4.90 -34.42 2.41
CA ILE A 72 -5.79 -33.30 2.12
C ILE A 72 -5.01 -31.99 2.15
N VAL A 73 -5.10 -31.25 1.04
CA VAL A 73 -4.55 -29.90 0.86
C VAL A 73 -5.68 -28.89 0.81
N ALA A 74 -5.79 -28.03 1.82
CA ALA A 74 -6.77 -26.96 1.80
C ALA A 74 -6.27 -25.75 1.00
N VAL A 75 -7.04 -25.32 -0.01
CA VAL A 75 -6.75 -24.14 -0.84
C VAL A 75 -7.65 -23.01 -0.36
N ILE A 76 -7.08 -22.10 0.44
CA ILE A 76 -7.78 -20.95 1.01
C ILE A 76 -7.63 -19.75 0.07
N ASP A 77 -8.64 -19.51 -0.76
CA ASP A 77 -8.57 -18.59 -1.91
C ASP A 77 -9.96 -18.05 -2.36
N THR A 78 -10.20 -17.78 -3.65
CA THR A 78 -11.45 -17.23 -4.20
C THR A 78 -12.57 -18.24 -4.41
N GLY A 79 -12.31 -19.51 -4.07
CA GLY A 79 -13.12 -20.68 -4.42
C GLY A 79 -12.37 -21.60 -5.40
N VAL A 80 -12.98 -22.71 -5.80
CA VAL A 80 -12.49 -23.63 -6.84
C VAL A 80 -13.67 -24.07 -7.71
N ASP A 81 -13.49 -24.10 -9.03
CA ASP A 81 -14.41 -24.83 -9.92
C ASP A 81 -14.24 -26.34 -9.72
N ILE A 82 -15.02 -26.89 -8.78
CA ILE A 82 -14.98 -28.32 -8.43
C ILE A 82 -15.49 -29.24 -9.55
N HIS A 83 -16.07 -28.67 -10.61
CA HIS A 83 -16.55 -29.39 -11.79
C HIS A 83 -15.59 -29.30 -12.97
N HIS A 84 -14.43 -28.63 -12.80
CA HIS A 84 -13.42 -28.55 -13.84
C HIS A 84 -12.96 -29.98 -14.24
N PRO A 85 -12.97 -30.35 -15.54
CA PRO A 85 -12.63 -31.70 -15.98
C PRO A 85 -11.24 -32.18 -15.51
N ASP A 86 -10.26 -31.28 -15.51
CA ASP A 86 -8.88 -31.55 -15.09
C ASP A 86 -8.70 -31.66 -13.56
N LEU A 87 -9.74 -31.34 -12.77
CA LEU A 87 -9.76 -31.50 -11.30
C LEU A 87 -10.65 -32.68 -10.86
N LYS A 88 -11.21 -33.44 -11.81
CA LYS A 88 -12.10 -34.57 -11.50
C LYS A 88 -11.37 -35.62 -10.66
N GLY A 89 -12.02 -36.06 -9.57
CA GLY A 89 -11.44 -37.05 -8.64
C GLY A 89 -10.35 -36.49 -7.72
N ARG A 90 -10.04 -35.19 -7.81
CA ARG A 90 -9.02 -34.50 -7.00
C ARG A 90 -9.62 -33.63 -5.90
N ILE A 91 -10.94 -33.45 -5.87
CA ILE A 91 -11.64 -32.66 -4.85
C ILE A 91 -11.94 -33.53 -3.62
N TRP A 92 -11.65 -33.00 -2.44
CA TRP A 92 -12.00 -33.59 -1.16
C TRP A 92 -13.51 -33.58 -0.96
N GLU A 93 -13.99 -34.62 -0.30
CA GLU A 93 -15.38 -34.75 0.11
C GLU A 93 -15.44 -35.10 1.59
N SER A 94 -16.28 -34.36 2.30
CA SER A 94 -16.59 -34.60 3.70
C SER A 94 -17.15 -36.00 3.88
N PRO A 95 -16.60 -36.82 4.80
CA PRO A 95 -17.16 -38.14 5.11
C PRO A 95 -18.65 -38.11 5.44
N LYS A 96 -19.15 -36.99 5.98
CA LYS A 96 -20.57 -36.78 6.33
C LYS A 96 -21.49 -36.71 5.11
N CYS A 97 -20.96 -36.49 3.91
CA CYS A 97 -21.75 -36.38 2.69
C CYS A 97 -21.73 -37.62 1.82
N LYS A 98 -20.95 -38.64 2.19
CA LYS A 98 -20.90 -39.91 1.45
C LYS A 98 -22.26 -40.62 1.54
N GLY A 99 -22.80 -41.00 0.40
CA GLY A 99 -24.08 -41.73 0.31
C GLY A 99 -25.35 -40.88 0.41
N LEU A 100 -25.22 -39.54 0.54
CA LEU A 100 -26.39 -38.64 0.59
C LEU A 100 -26.93 -38.28 -0.79
N SER A 101 -28.23 -38.04 -0.88
CA SER A 101 -28.90 -37.51 -2.07
C SER A 101 -28.49 -36.08 -2.39
N LYS A 102 -28.74 -35.61 -3.62
CA LYS A 102 -28.40 -34.24 -4.04
C LYS A 102 -29.04 -33.17 -3.13
N GLU A 103 -30.30 -33.36 -2.74
CA GLU A 103 -31.03 -32.38 -1.91
C GLU A 103 -30.46 -32.31 -0.47
N GLU A 104 -30.07 -33.45 0.11
CA GLU A 104 -29.44 -33.50 1.43
C GLU A 104 -28.05 -32.85 1.41
N ARG A 105 -27.31 -33.00 0.31
CA ARG A 105 -26.00 -32.38 0.12
C ARG A 105 -26.07 -30.86 0.02
N GLU A 106 -27.11 -30.30 -0.59
CA GLU A 106 -27.32 -28.85 -0.70
C GLU A 106 -27.52 -28.17 0.67
N LYS A 107 -27.92 -28.94 1.69
CA LYS A 107 -28.10 -28.48 3.08
C LYS A 107 -26.82 -28.60 3.92
N LEU A 108 -25.74 -29.17 3.38
CA LEU A 108 -24.50 -29.48 4.10
C LEU A 108 -23.25 -28.87 3.44
N VAL A 109 -22.15 -28.88 4.20
CA VAL A 109 -20.83 -28.44 3.74
C VAL A 109 -20.04 -29.66 3.26
N CYS A 110 -20.20 -30.02 1.98
CA CYS A 110 -19.70 -31.30 1.46
C CYS A 110 -18.30 -31.27 0.86
N ASN A 111 -17.91 -30.20 0.16
CA ASN A 111 -16.61 -30.15 -0.52
C ASN A 111 -15.64 -29.14 0.08
N GLY A 112 -16.10 -28.26 0.97
CA GLY A 112 -15.32 -27.17 1.52
C GLY A 112 -16.21 -26.03 1.98
N LEU A 113 -15.62 -24.95 2.51
CA LEU A 113 -16.36 -23.88 3.17
C LEU A 113 -16.13 -22.52 2.51
N ASN A 114 -17.21 -21.77 2.31
CA ASN A 114 -17.16 -20.33 2.11
C ASN A 114 -17.19 -19.62 3.46
N VAL A 115 -16.04 -19.09 3.89
CA VAL A 115 -15.94 -18.37 5.17
C VAL A 115 -16.50 -16.96 5.11
N LEU A 116 -16.74 -16.41 3.91
CA LEU A 116 -17.33 -15.08 3.75
C LEU A 116 -18.82 -15.10 4.13
N ASP A 117 -19.53 -16.14 3.67
CA ASP A 117 -20.97 -16.28 3.81
C ASP A 117 -21.39 -17.45 4.73
N SER A 118 -20.41 -18.21 5.24
CA SER A 118 -20.59 -19.33 6.17
C SER A 118 -21.46 -20.47 5.61
N ASN A 119 -21.25 -20.86 4.35
CA ASN A 119 -22.01 -21.91 3.66
C ASN A 119 -21.10 -22.82 2.80
N GLY A 120 -21.67 -23.83 2.13
CA GLY A 120 -20.94 -24.79 1.29
C GLY A 120 -20.60 -24.32 -0.14
N ASP A 121 -20.92 -23.08 -0.52
CA ASP A 121 -20.67 -22.57 -1.89
C ASP A 121 -19.20 -22.20 -2.10
N VAL A 122 -18.43 -23.14 -2.64
CA VAL A 122 -17.02 -22.96 -2.94
C VAL A 122 -16.74 -22.50 -4.38
N SER A 123 -17.75 -22.05 -5.12
CA SER A 123 -17.60 -21.62 -6.51
C SER A 123 -16.56 -20.50 -6.67
N ASP A 124 -15.85 -20.49 -7.81
CA ASP A 124 -14.83 -19.49 -8.10
C ASP A 124 -15.26 -18.53 -9.21
N SER A 125 -15.62 -17.31 -8.86
CA SER A 125 -15.99 -16.27 -9.82
C SER A 125 -14.82 -15.37 -10.27
N VAL A 126 -13.61 -15.64 -9.77
CA VAL A 126 -12.39 -14.84 -10.02
C VAL A 126 -11.37 -15.65 -10.81
N GLY A 127 -11.37 -16.96 -10.61
CA GLY A 127 -10.49 -17.93 -11.24
C GLY A 127 -9.11 -18.03 -10.60
N HIS A 128 -8.86 -17.41 -9.45
CA HIS A 128 -7.56 -17.48 -8.78
C HIS A 128 -7.42 -18.82 -8.05
N GLY A 129 -8.35 -19.17 -7.16
CA GLY A 129 -8.27 -20.43 -6.42
C GLY A 129 -8.34 -21.67 -7.30
N THR A 130 -9.10 -21.66 -8.39
CA THR A 130 -9.10 -22.76 -9.38
C THR A 130 -7.74 -22.93 -10.04
N HIS A 131 -7.03 -21.83 -10.32
CA HIS A 131 -5.67 -21.87 -10.90
C HIS A 131 -4.66 -22.43 -9.92
N ILE A 132 -4.75 -22.03 -8.65
CA ILE A 132 -3.93 -22.60 -7.58
C ILE A 132 -4.20 -24.10 -7.40
N ALA A 133 -5.47 -24.53 -7.42
CA ALA A 133 -5.83 -25.95 -7.30
C ALA A 133 -5.28 -26.79 -8.45
N GLY A 134 -5.29 -26.26 -9.69
CA GLY A 134 -4.71 -26.91 -10.86
C GLY A 134 -3.21 -27.13 -10.74
N VAL A 135 -2.46 -26.11 -10.30
CA VAL A 135 -1.00 -26.24 -10.09
C VAL A 135 -0.69 -27.38 -9.13
N ILE A 136 -1.48 -27.53 -8.06
CA ILE A 136 -1.27 -28.59 -7.07
C ILE A 136 -1.67 -29.96 -7.63
N ALA A 137 -2.87 -30.09 -8.20
CA ALA A 137 -3.52 -31.40 -8.32
C ALA A 137 -4.26 -31.66 -9.64
N SER A 138 -4.05 -30.89 -10.71
CA SER A 138 -4.65 -31.25 -11.99
C SER A 138 -4.21 -32.64 -12.47
N ALA A 139 -5.06 -33.31 -13.25
CA ALA A 139 -4.89 -34.71 -13.58
C ALA A 139 -3.65 -34.93 -14.48
N ILE A 140 -2.85 -35.94 -14.14
CA ILE A 140 -1.68 -36.32 -14.95
C ILE A 140 -2.14 -37.36 -15.97
N ASN A 141 -2.85 -36.92 -17.00
CA ASN A 141 -3.45 -37.79 -18.02
C ASN A 141 -3.19 -37.34 -19.48
N GLY A 142 -2.32 -36.35 -19.67
CA GLY A 142 -1.99 -35.81 -21.00
C GLY A 142 -3.05 -34.88 -21.60
N VAL A 143 -4.06 -34.47 -20.83
CA VAL A 143 -5.08 -33.49 -21.24
C VAL A 143 -4.96 -32.26 -20.37
N GLY A 144 -5.07 -31.06 -20.95
CA GLY A 144 -5.00 -29.84 -20.15
C GLY A 144 -3.63 -29.67 -19.52
N THR A 145 -3.57 -29.55 -18.19
CA THR A 145 -2.33 -29.32 -17.45
C THR A 145 -2.01 -30.48 -16.52
N SER A 146 -0.73 -30.67 -16.18
CA SER A 146 -0.33 -31.61 -15.12
C SER A 146 -0.09 -30.86 -13.82
N GLY A 147 -0.72 -31.34 -12.74
CA GLY A 147 -0.48 -30.88 -11.39
C GLY A 147 0.84 -31.44 -10.88
N VAL A 148 1.34 -30.89 -9.78
CA VAL A 148 2.61 -31.34 -9.18
C VAL A 148 2.46 -32.48 -8.18
N THR A 149 1.29 -33.14 -8.14
CA THR A 149 1.00 -34.23 -7.20
C THR A 149 0.19 -35.38 -7.80
N HIS A 150 0.25 -36.56 -7.16
CA HIS A 150 -0.46 -37.77 -7.56
C HIS A 150 -1.92 -37.83 -7.04
N SER A 151 -2.73 -38.81 -7.48
CA SER A 151 -4.19 -38.81 -7.29
C SER A 151 -4.67 -39.01 -5.85
N LYS A 152 -3.79 -39.54 -4.97
CA LYS A 152 -4.01 -39.59 -3.51
C LYS A 152 -3.97 -38.21 -2.81
N ILE A 153 -3.64 -37.11 -3.51
CA ILE A 153 -3.77 -35.77 -2.95
C ILE A 153 -5.15 -35.20 -3.29
N LYS A 154 -5.90 -34.77 -2.27
CA LYS A 154 -7.23 -34.18 -2.40
C LYS A 154 -7.24 -32.69 -2.03
N ILE A 155 -7.87 -31.86 -2.86
CA ILE A 155 -8.03 -30.42 -2.63
C ILE A 155 -9.30 -30.18 -1.81
N MET A 156 -9.19 -29.47 -0.69
CA MET A 156 -10.33 -28.92 0.05
C MET A 156 -10.47 -27.42 -0.29
N PRO A 157 -11.39 -27.04 -1.18
CA PRO A 157 -11.68 -25.63 -1.48
C PRO A 157 -12.13 -24.85 -0.26
N MET A 158 -11.53 -23.69 -0.02
CA MET A 158 -11.92 -22.78 1.06
C MET A 158 -12.05 -21.37 0.50
N LYS A 159 -13.27 -20.89 0.31
CA LYS A 159 -13.54 -19.57 -0.27
C LYS A 159 -13.43 -18.49 0.81
N ALA A 160 -12.35 -17.72 0.75
CA ALA A 160 -12.01 -16.63 1.67
C ALA A 160 -11.75 -15.28 0.97
N ALA A 161 -11.84 -15.23 -0.37
CA ALA A 161 -11.66 -14.03 -1.16
C ALA A 161 -12.77 -13.85 -2.22
N ARG A 162 -13.06 -12.60 -2.60
CA ARG A 162 -14.00 -12.25 -3.68
C ARG A 162 -13.46 -11.09 -4.54
N LYS A 163 -14.07 -10.85 -5.70
CA LYS A 163 -13.60 -9.86 -6.70
C LYS A 163 -13.48 -8.42 -6.17
N LYS A 164 -14.32 -8.02 -5.22
CA LYS A 164 -14.34 -6.66 -4.65
C LYS A 164 -14.38 -6.69 -3.12
N PHE A 165 -13.41 -6.04 -2.50
CA PHE A 165 -13.39 -5.75 -1.08
C PHE A 165 -13.58 -4.26 -0.79
N LYS A 166 -14.28 -3.94 0.30
CA LYS A 166 -14.40 -2.59 0.86
C LYS A 166 -13.82 -2.63 2.28
N GLY A 167 -12.54 -2.30 2.44
CA GLY A 167 -11.85 -2.33 3.73
C GLY A 167 -11.49 -3.72 4.25
N TYR A 168 -11.04 -3.80 5.51
CA TYR A 168 -10.54 -5.03 6.16
C TYR A 168 -11.61 -5.87 6.83
N THR A 169 -12.88 -5.51 6.67
CA THR A 169 -13.97 -6.22 7.33
C THR A 169 -14.96 -6.76 6.32
N VAL A 170 -15.39 -8.01 6.53
CA VAL A 170 -16.55 -8.61 5.88
C VAL A 170 -17.55 -8.93 6.97
N ASN A 171 -18.77 -8.40 6.85
CA ASN A 171 -19.84 -8.61 7.83
C ASN A 171 -19.39 -8.32 9.28
N GLY A 172 -18.63 -7.24 9.46
CA GLY A 172 -18.10 -6.79 10.76
C GLY A 172 -16.87 -7.56 11.29
N LYS A 173 -16.40 -8.61 10.62
CA LYS A 173 -15.24 -9.42 11.02
C LYS A 173 -13.99 -9.05 10.23
N LEU A 174 -12.81 -9.05 10.86
CA LEU A 174 -11.56 -8.80 10.14
C LEU A 174 -11.27 -9.94 9.15
N THR A 175 -10.73 -9.60 7.97
CA THR A 175 -10.39 -10.61 6.94
C THR A 175 -9.34 -11.62 7.42
N SER A 176 -8.43 -11.21 8.29
CA SER A 176 -7.45 -12.09 8.94
C SER A 176 -8.12 -13.10 9.89
N GLU A 177 -9.22 -12.73 10.55
CA GLU A 177 -9.99 -13.64 11.42
C GLU A 177 -10.80 -14.65 10.61
N LEU A 178 -11.30 -14.24 9.44
CA LEU A 178 -11.94 -15.17 8.50
C LEU A 178 -10.95 -16.19 7.96
N MET A 179 -9.72 -15.75 7.62
CA MET A 179 -8.64 -16.67 7.25
C MET A 179 -8.30 -17.63 8.39
N ALA A 180 -8.12 -17.13 9.62
CA ALA A 180 -7.87 -17.99 10.78
C ALA A 180 -9.00 -19.03 10.98
N SER A 181 -10.25 -18.64 10.72
CA SER A 181 -11.41 -19.55 10.75
C SER A 181 -11.32 -20.62 9.65
N ALA A 182 -10.88 -20.25 8.44
CA ALA A 182 -10.66 -21.20 7.35
C ALA A 182 -9.55 -22.21 7.69
N VAL A 183 -8.42 -21.76 8.25
CA VAL A 183 -7.33 -22.64 8.70
C VAL A 183 -7.80 -23.61 9.78
N MET A 184 -8.56 -23.12 10.76
CA MET A 184 -9.13 -23.97 11.81
C MET A 184 -10.12 -24.99 11.26
N TYR A 185 -10.95 -24.61 10.28
CA TYR A 185 -11.86 -25.54 9.61
C TYR A 185 -11.08 -26.63 8.87
N ALA A 186 -10.05 -26.26 8.11
CA ALA A 186 -9.20 -27.20 7.39
C ALA A 186 -8.56 -28.21 8.34
N LEU A 187 -7.94 -27.74 9.43
CA LEU A 187 -7.37 -28.58 10.47
C LEU A 187 -8.39 -29.57 11.06
N ARG A 188 -9.58 -29.09 11.42
CA ARG A 188 -10.64 -29.92 12.03
C ARG A 188 -11.21 -30.98 11.08
N ASN A 189 -11.08 -30.78 9.77
CA ASN A 189 -11.53 -31.70 8.74
C ASN A 189 -10.38 -32.52 8.12
N GLY A 190 -9.23 -32.60 8.81
CA GLY A 190 -8.16 -33.52 8.46
C GLY A 190 -7.19 -33.01 7.38
N ALA A 191 -7.24 -31.73 7.01
CA ALA A 191 -6.18 -31.16 6.18
C ALA A 191 -4.81 -31.33 6.86
N GLN A 192 -3.80 -31.73 6.08
CA GLN A 192 -2.41 -31.83 6.55
C GLN A 192 -1.54 -30.73 5.96
N VAL A 193 -1.98 -30.13 4.85
CA VAL A 193 -1.33 -28.98 4.22
C VAL A 193 -2.36 -27.89 3.93
N VAL A 194 -1.97 -26.64 4.12
CA VAL A 194 -2.73 -25.46 3.70
C VAL A 194 -1.88 -24.67 2.71
N ASN A 195 -2.48 -24.33 1.56
CA ASN A 195 -1.95 -23.31 0.67
C ASN A 195 -2.70 -21.98 0.85
N LEU A 196 -1.96 -20.91 1.11
CA LEU A 196 -2.44 -19.54 1.25
C LEU A 196 -1.78 -18.64 0.21
N SER A 197 -2.43 -18.52 -0.95
CA SER A 197 -1.97 -17.67 -2.06
C SER A 197 -2.40 -16.20 -1.91
N LEU A 198 -2.47 -15.73 -0.66
CA LEU A 198 -2.87 -14.37 -0.29
C LEU A 198 -2.18 -13.93 1.01
N GLY A 199 -2.13 -12.62 1.25
CA GLY A 199 -1.49 -12.08 2.45
C GLY A 199 -1.98 -10.68 2.79
N TYR A 200 -1.64 -10.26 4.01
CA TYR A 200 -2.02 -8.96 4.56
C TYR A 200 -0.90 -8.37 5.43
N PRO A 201 -0.94 -7.05 5.67
CA PRO A 201 0.07 -6.39 6.48
C PRO A 201 -0.15 -6.65 7.98
N LYS A 202 0.88 -6.39 8.80
CA LYS A 202 0.87 -6.65 10.26
C LYS A 202 -0.31 -5.99 10.97
N VAL A 203 -0.74 -4.81 10.51
CA VAL A 203 -1.80 -4.01 11.16
C VAL A 203 -3.16 -4.73 11.26
N VAL A 204 -3.44 -5.72 10.41
CA VAL A 204 -4.67 -6.52 10.50
C VAL A 204 -4.50 -7.84 11.24
N VAL A 205 -3.31 -8.12 11.80
CA VAL A 205 -3.05 -9.36 12.55
C VAL A 205 -3.43 -9.18 14.01
N SER A 206 -4.45 -9.91 14.46
CA SER A 206 -4.80 -9.96 15.87
C SER A 206 -4.03 -11.08 16.60
N PRO A 207 -3.85 -10.98 17.93
CA PRO A 207 -3.27 -12.06 18.73
C PRO A 207 -4.03 -13.39 18.58
N LYS A 208 -5.36 -13.32 18.43
CA LYS A 208 -6.21 -14.48 18.18
C LYS A 208 -5.86 -15.16 16.85
N VAL A 209 -5.60 -14.37 15.80
CA VAL A 209 -5.12 -14.90 14.52
C VAL A 209 -3.78 -15.59 14.72
N LYS A 210 -2.79 -14.94 15.35
CA LYS A 210 -1.49 -15.58 15.61
C LYS A 210 -1.62 -16.89 16.38
N ALA A 211 -2.37 -16.89 17.49
CA ALA A 211 -2.58 -18.08 18.31
C ALA A 211 -3.26 -19.22 17.53
N THR A 212 -4.12 -18.90 16.57
CA THR A 212 -4.77 -19.90 15.71
C THR A 212 -3.76 -20.58 14.78
N PHE A 213 -2.86 -19.82 14.17
CA PHE A 213 -1.78 -20.36 13.33
C PHE A 213 -0.79 -21.18 14.17
N ASP A 214 -0.36 -20.65 15.32
CA ASP A 214 0.53 -21.36 16.25
C ASP A 214 -0.09 -22.72 16.66
N TYR A 215 -1.38 -22.74 16.99
CA TYR A 215 -2.11 -23.96 17.34
C TYR A 215 -2.20 -24.95 16.18
N ALA A 216 -2.48 -24.47 14.97
CA ALA A 216 -2.59 -25.33 13.79
C ALA A 216 -1.25 -26.00 13.45
N ILE A 217 -0.16 -25.24 13.48
CA ILE A 217 1.20 -25.75 13.25
C ILE A 217 1.57 -26.79 14.32
N LYS A 218 1.29 -26.50 15.60
CA LYS A 218 1.53 -27.45 16.70
C LYS A 218 0.76 -28.77 16.56
N ARG A 219 -0.39 -28.75 15.85
CA ARG A 219 -1.19 -29.95 15.54
C ARG A 219 -0.73 -30.67 14.27
N GLY A 220 0.40 -30.28 13.67
CA GLY A 220 0.98 -30.98 12.53
C GLY A 220 0.57 -30.45 11.15
N LEU A 221 -0.17 -29.34 11.09
CA LEU A 221 -0.61 -28.71 9.84
C LEU A 221 0.53 -27.92 9.20
N VAL A 222 0.97 -28.34 8.02
CA VAL A 222 1.97 -27.58 7.24
C VAL A 222 1.26 -26.44 6.53
N ILE A 223 1.73 -25.20 6.75
CA ILE A 223 1.12 -24.02 6.14
C ILE A 223 2.13 -23.39 5.20
N VAL A 224 1.73 -23.21 3.94
CA VAL A 224 2.53 -22.59 2.88
C VAL A 224 1.83 -21.30 2.44
N ALA A 225 2.55 -20.19 2.40
CA ALA A 225 1.99 -18.90 2.06
C ALA A 225 2.84 -18.12 1.06
N ALA A 226 2.19 -17.30 0.24
CA ALA A 226 2.84 -16.44 -0.74
C ALA A 226 3.53 -15.22 -0.08
N ALA A 227 4.75 -14.90 -0.52
CA ALA A 227 5.54 -13.79 0.01
C ALA A 227 4.96 -12.40 -0.28
N GLY A 228 4.06 -12.26 -1.26
CA GLY A 228 3.47 -11.00 -1.69
C GLY A 228 4.17 -10.37 -2.91
N ASN A 229 3.47 -9.44 -3.56
CA ASN A 229 3.81 -8.96 -4.92
C ASN A 229 4.16 -7.46 -4.99
N ASN A 230 4.97 -6.97 -4.04
CA ASN A 230 5.29 -5.56 -3.89
C ASN A 230 6.79 -5.22 -3.96
N ASN A 231 7.66 -6.17 -4.33
CA ASN A 231 9.11 -5.99 -4.43
C ASN A 231 9.74 -5.30 -3.20
N LYS A 232 9.40 -5.80 -2.01
CA LYS A 232 9.89 -5.25 -0.74
C LYS A 232 10.50 -6.33 0.15
N ASN A 233 11.32 -5.87 1.09
CA ASN A 233 11.92 -6.66 2.16
C ASN A 233 11.18 -6.44 3.49
N LYS A 234 9.86 -6.67 3.49
CA LYS A 234 9.01 -6.45 4.67
C LYS A 234 8.05 -7.62 4.87
N PRO A 235 7.67 -7.89 6.13
CA PRO A 235 6.88 -9.05 6.45
C PRO A 235 5.46 -8.96 5.88
N VAL A 236 4.99 -10.08 5.33
CA VAL A 236 3.60 -10.28 4.91
C VAL A 236 3.03 -11.43 5.73
N PHE A 237 1.84 -11.28 6.29
CA PHE A 237 1.22 -12.32 7.11
C PHE A 237 0.13 -13.05 6.31
N PRO A 238 0.02 -14.38 6.43
CA PRO A 238 0.68 -15.25 7.42
C PRO A 238 2.08 -15.76 7.04
N CYS A 239 2.62 -15.40 5.87
CA CYS A 239 3.95 -15.81 5.40
C CYS A 239 5.06 -15.68 6.46
N ASN A 240 5.02 -14.58 7.21
CA ASN A 240 6.02 -14.26 8.24
C ASN A 240 5.69 -14.80 9.64
N PHE A 241 4.68 -15.66 9.80
CA PHE A 241 4.50 -16.37 11.07
C PHE A 241 5.57 -17.47 11.22
N PRO A 242 6.16 -17.64 12.43
CA PRO A 242 7.03 -18.78 12.72
C PRO A 242 6.35 -20.11 12.36
N GLY A 243 7.07 -20.99 11.66
CA GLY A 243 6.58 -22.31 11.23
C GLY A 243 5.69 -22.33 9.98
N VAL A 244 5.34 -21.16 9.39
CA VAL A 244 4.77 -21.08 8.04
C VAL A 244 5.90 -21.08 7.03
N ILE A 245 5.77 -21.80 5.91
CA ILE A 245 6.75 -21.76 4.80
C ILE A 245 6.39 -20.61 3.87
N CYS A 246 7.30 -19.63 3.74
CA CYS A 246 7.08 -18.41 2.98
C CYS A 246 7.73 -18.48 1.60
N VAL A 247 6.92 -18.30 0.55
CA VAL A 247 7.31 -18.62 -0.84
C VAL A 247 7.39 -17.38 -1.73
N GLY A 248 8.61 -17.08 -2.19
CA GLY A 248 8.91 -16.09 -3.23
C GLY A 248 8.72 -16.64 -4.64
N ALA A 249 8.66 -15.75 -5.64
CA ALA A 249 8.46 -16.12 -7.04
C ALA A 249 9.70 -15.86 -7.90
N MET A 250 9.97 -16.79 -8.81
CA MET A 250 10.98 -16.71 -9.85
C MET A 250 10.39 -16.81 -11.25
N ASP A 251 11.15 -16.34 -12.23
CA ASP A 251 10.89 -16.55 -13.65
C ASP A 251 11.68 -17.74 -14.23
N ALA A 252 11.35 -18.10 -15.47
CA ALA A 252 11.97 -19.22 -16.18
C ALA A 252 13.49 -19.05 -16.46
N THR A 253 14.08 -17.91 -16.12
CA THR A 253 15.52 -17.65 -16.29
C THR A 253 16.30 -17.79 -14.99
N GLY A 254 15.63 -18.18 -13.89
CA GLY A 254 16.24 -18.26 -12.56
C GLY A 254 16.31 -16.92 -11.84
N GLU A 255 15.67 -15.87 -12.36
CA GLU A 255 15.65 -14.56 -11.72
C GLU A 255 14.45 -14.40 -10.81
N LYS A 256 14.62 -13.69 -9.69
CA LYS A 256 13.49 -13.28 -8.86
C LYS A 256 12.50 -12.46 -9.69
N LEU A 257 11.22 -12.82 -9.65
CA LEU A 257 10.18 -12.03 -10.30
C LEU A 257 10.21 -10.59 -9.78
N SER A 258 10.15 -9.61 -10.70
CA SER A 258 10.33 -8.19 -10.34
C SER A 258 9.33 -7.66 -9.31
N SER A 259 8.17 -8.31 -9.14
CA SER A 259 7.19 -7.99 -8.11
C SER A 259 7.34 -8.81 -6.83
N SER A 260 8.09 -9.92 -6.82
CA SER A 260 8.22 -10.78 -5.63
C SER A 260 8.87 -10.03 -4.48
N ASN A 261 8.26 -10.11 -3.30
CA ASN A 261 8.94 -9.77 -2.05
C ASN A 261 10.12 -10.72 -1.81
N PHE A 262 11.06 -10.28 -0.97
CA PHE A 262 12.36 -10.93 -0.81
C PHE A 262 12.97 -10.70 0.59
N GLY A 263 14.19 -11.19 0.78
CA GLY A 263 14.97 -11.05 2.00
C GLY A 263 14.75 -12.22 2.96
N HIS A 264 15.25 -12.11 4.19
CA HIS A 264 15.25 -13.19 5.18
C HIS A 264 13.85 -13.67 5.63
N LYS A 265 12.80 -12.95 5.25
CA LYS A 265 11.40 -13.25 5.53
C LYS A 265 10.83 -14.31 4.57
N VAL A 266 11.50 -14.52 3.43
CA VAL A 266 11.17 -15.54 2.42
C VAL A 266 12.07 -16.74 2.63
N ASP A 267 11.50 -17.93 2.80
CA ASP A 267 12.27 -19.14 3.07
C ASP A 267 12.76 -19.81 1.78
N ILE A 268 11.91 -19.78 0.75
CA ILE A 268 12.17 -20.49 -0.51
C ILE A 268 11.51 -19.78 -1.67
N TYR A 269 12.03 -19.98 -2.88
CA TYR A 269 11.48 -19.47 -4.12
C TYR A 269 11.00 -20.63 -4.99
N ALA A 270 9.95 -20.38 -5.77
CA ALA A 270 9.41 -21.33 -6.73
C ALA A 270 8.97 -20.61 -8.02
N PRO A 271 8.70 -21.35 -9.11
CA PRO A 271 8.18 -20.78 -10.35
C PRO A 271 6.92 -19.94 -10.12
N GLY A 272 6.93 -18.68 -10.58
CA GLY A 272 5.82 -17.76 -10.36
C GLY A 272 5.56 -16.79 -11.50
N GLU A 273 6.18 -16.96 -12.67
CA GLU A 273 5.85 -16.20 -13.87
C GLU A 273 5.42 -17.10 -15.02
N ASN A 274 4.38 -16.66 -15.72
CA ASN A 274 3.77 -17.36 -16.84
C ASN A 274 3.41 -18.80 -16.48
N ILE A 275 2.80 -18.98 -15.32
CA ILE A 275 2.36 -20.28 -14.81
C ILE A 275 1.03 -20.61 -15.47
N ILE A 276 1.01 -21.68 -16.27
CA ILE A 276 -0.18 -22.17 -16.96
C ILE A 276 -0.90 -23.15 -16.04
N SER A 277 -2.18 -22.90 -15.79
CA SER A 277 -3.05 -23.79 -15.00
C SER A 277 -4.53 -23.53 -15.28
N THR A 278 -5.39 -24.28 -14.60
CA THR A 278 -6.84 -24.27 -14.74
C THR A 278 -7.45 -22.93 -14.33
N ILE A 279 -8.55 -22.54 -14.96
CA ILE A 279 -9.46 -21.47 -14.51
C ILE A 279 -10.89 -22.02 -14.64
N PRO A 280 -11.89 -21.43 -13.96
CA PRO A 280 -13.28 -21.86 -14.09
C PRO A 280 -13.69 -21.93 -15.55
N THR A 281 -14.39 -23.00 -15.92
CA THR A 281 -14.79 -23.28 -17.32
C THR A 281 -15.72 -22.23 -17.92
N GLY A 282 -16.39 -21.43 -17.08
CA GLY A 282 -17.20 -20.26 -17.49
C GLY A 282 -16.42 -18.95 -17.61
N LEU A 283 -15.10 -18.93 -17.38
CA LEU A 283 -14.25 -17.73 -17.54
C LEU A 283 -13.41 -17.82 -18.82
N GLU A 284 -13.34 -16.70 -19.53
CA GLU A 284 -12.51 -16.58 -20.72
C GLU A 284 -11.03 -16.37 -20.35
N SER A 285 -10.17 -17.16 -20.99
CA SER A 285 -8.70 -17.07 -20.89
C SER A 285 -8.19 -15.77 -21.49
N LYS A 286 -7.30 -15.05 -20.78
CA LYS A 286 -6.80 -13.75 -21.22
C LYS A 286 -5.48 -13.81 -21.97
N ILE A 287 -4.67 -14.84 -21.69
CA ILE A 287 -3.32 -14.94 -22.25
C ILE A 287 -3.26 -16.03 -23.32
N ILE A 288 -3.65 -17.27 -22.98
CA ILE A 288 -3.43 -18.43 -23.85
C ILE A 288 -4.64 -18.81 -24.71
N ARG A 289 -5.82 -18.25 -24.43
CA ARG A 289 -7.07 -18.44 -25.23
C ARG A 289 -7.53 -19.90 -25.33
N VAL A 290 -7.27 -20.70 -24.30
CA VAL A 290 -7.78 -22.07 -24.16
C VAL A 290 -8.85 -22.07 -23.08
N ASN A 291 -10.04 -22.59 -23.39
CA ASN A 291 -11.15 -22.60 -22.43
C ASN A 291 -10.77 -23.40 -21.16
N GLY A 292 -11.06 -22.85 -19.98
CA GLY A 292 -10.70 -23.49 -18.71
C GLY A 292 -9.21 -23.39 -18.33
N TYR A 293 -8.35 -22.70 -19.08
CA TYR A 293 -6.93 -22.54 -18.73
C TYR A 293 -6.41 -21.12 -18.97
N ASP A 294 -5.49 -20.63 -18.12
CA ASP A 294 -4.83 -19.34 -18.33
C ASP A 294 -3.39 -19.32 -17.82
N ALA A 295 -2.60 -18.34 -18.24
CA ALA A 295 -1.26 -18.07 -17.73
C ALA A 295 -1.28 -16.91 -16.73
N ARG A 296 -0.69 -17.09 -15.55
CA ARG A 296 -0.69 -16.10 -14.47
C ARG A 296 0.67 -15.93 -13.80
N ASN A 297 0.84 -14.79 -13.12
CA ASN A 297 2.09 -14.38 -12.49
C ASN A 297 1.87 -14.02 -11.01
N GLY A 298 2.87 -14.24 -10.16
CA GLY A 298 2.94 -13.78 -8.78
C GLY A 298 3.37 -14.88 -7.81
N THR A 299 3.76 -14.47 -6.60
CA THR A 299 4.07 -15.38 -5.46
C THR A 299 2.91 -16.31 -5.11
N SER A 300 1.68 -15.88 -5.36
CA SER A 300 0.46 -16.70 -5.29
C SER A 300 0.54 -17.99 -6.12
N HIS A 301 1.25 -17.96 -7.27
CA HIS A 301 1.42 -19.10 -8.16
C HIS A 301 2.69 -19.91 -7.85
N ALA A 302 3.60 -19.35 -7.05
CA ALA A 302 4.79 -20.04 -6.55
C ALA A 302 4.48 -20.90 -5.32
N ALA A 303 3.68 -20.39 -4.38
CA ALA A 303 3.22 -21.11 -3.19
C ALA A 303 2.66 -22.52 -3.44
N PRO A 304 1.78 -22.78 -4.43
CA PRO A 304 1.22 -24.12 -4.66
C PRO A 304 2.26 -25.18 -5.03
N TYR A 305 3.40 -24.82 -5.63
CA TYR A 305 4.48 -25.78 -5.87
C TYR A 305 5.03 -26.33 -4.55
N VAL A 306 5.29 -25.45 -3.58
CA VAL A 306 5.81 -25.84 -2.27
C VAL A 306 4.74 -26.56 -1.44
N ALA A 307 3.47 -26.16 -1.55
CA ALA A 307 2.35 -26.87 -0.93
C ALA A 307 2.19 -28.29 -1.49
N GLY A 308 2.33 -28.46 -2.81
CA GLY A 308 2.33 -29.77 -3.46
C GLY A 308 3.48 -30.66 -2.99
N LEU A 309 4.70 -30.13 -2.90
CA LEU A 309 5.85 -30.86 -2.36
C LEU A 309 5.63 -31.28 -0.90
N ALA A 310 5.14 -30.37 -0.05
CA ALA A 310 4.78 -30.69 1.34
C ALA A 310 3.73 -31.81 1.42
N ALA A 311 2.74 -31.81 0.52
CA ALA A 311 1.71 -32.84 0.44
C ALA A 311 2.29 -34.20 0.03
N LEU A 312 3.21 -34.23 -0.94
CA LEU A 312 3.91 -35.46 -1.32
C LEU A 312 4.75 -36.02 -0.18
N ILE A 313 5.50 -35.18 0.54
CA ILE A 313 6.28 -35.60 1.71
C ILE A 313 5.35 -36.19 2.79
N LYS A 314 4.25 -35.51 3.11
CA LYS A 314 3.22 -35.99 4.06
C LYS A 314 2.51 -37.26 3.60
N SER A 315 2.41 -37.50 2.29
CA SER A 315 1.75 -38.69 1.76
C SER A 315 2.59 -39.95 1.97
N GLN A 316 3.92 -39.82 1.96
CA GLN A 316 4.83 -40.91 2.30
C GLN A 316 4.81 -41.23 3.79
N ASP A 317 4.77 -40.19 4.64
CA ASP A 317 4.65 -40.35 6.08
C ASP A 317 3.85 -39.19 6.72
N PRO A 318 2.56 -39.43 7.02
CA PRO A 318 1.70 -38.44 7.66
C PRO A 318 2.16 -38.00 9.06
N THR A 319 2.97 -38.82 9.74
CA THR A 319 3.38 -38.60 11.14
C THR A 319 4.50 -37.58 11.30
N GLN A 320 5.21 -37.27 10.21
CA GLN A 320 6.26 -36.24 10.22
C GLN A 320 5.73 -34.92 10.76
N SER A 321 6.47 -34.31 11.68
CA SER A 321 6.20 -32.98 12.20
C SER A 321 6.30 -31.91 11.11
N VAL A 322 5.74 -30.72 11.37
CA VAL A 322 5.88 -29.56 10.47
C VAL A 322 7.35 -29.19 10.26
N GLU A 323 8.18 -29.36 11.30
CA GLU A 323 9.60 -29.06 11.28
C GLU A 323 10.37 -30.02 10.35
N GLU A 324 10.11 -31.33 10.44
CA GLU A 324 10.74 -32.32 9.55
C GLU A 324 10.39 -32.08 8.08
N VAL A 325 9.10 -31.79 7.78
CA VAL A 325 8.68 -31.45 6.41
C VAL A 325 9.37 -30.17 5.92
N THR A 326 9.43 -29.14 6.76
CA THR A 326 10.07 -27.86 6.42
C THR A 326 11.57 -28.04 6.17
N ASN A 327 12.27 -28.78 7.03
CA ASN A 327 13.69 -29.04 6.89
C ASN A 327 14.00 -29.85 5.62
N LYS A 328 13.18 -30.85 5.29
CA LYS A 328 13.31 -31.58 4.01
C LYS A 328 13.20 -30.67 2.80
N ILE A 329 12.29 -29.70 2.82
CA ILE A 329 12.10 -28.75 1.71
C ILE A 329 13.26 -27.75 1.63
N LEU A 330 13.68 -27.18 2.76
CA LEU A 330 14.66 -26.08 2.77
C LEU A 330 16.11 -26.57 2.61
N SER A 331 16.48 -27.68 3.25
CA SER A 331 17.87 -28.19 3.22
C SER A 331 18.26 -28.78 1.86
N PHE A 332 17.28 -29.18 1.04
CA PHE A 332 17.49 -29.72 -0.32
C PHE A 332 17.09 -28.74 -1.42
N ALA A 333 16.85 -27.47 -1.06
CA ALA A 333 16.61 -26.42 -2.05
C ALA A 333 17.85 -26.18 -2.93
N LYS A 334 17.64 -25.97 -4.23
CA LYS A 334 18.70 -25.59 -5.16
C LYS A 334 19.08 -24.12 -4.93
N LEU A 335 20.34 -23.86 -4.58
CA LEU A 335 20.83 -22.48 -4.44
C LEU A 335 21.10 -21.86 -5.82
N VAL A 336 20.41 -20.75 -6.12
CA VAL A 336 20.54 -20.02 -7.38
C VAL A 336 21.15 -18.65 -7.13
N LYS A 337 22.30 -18.36 -7.74
CA LYS A 337 22.91 -17.04 -7.75
C LYS A 337 22.26 -16.18 -8.84
N ALA A 338 21.49 -15.18 -8.44
CA ALA A 338 20.83 -14.26 -9.37
C ALA A 338 21.77 -13.15 -9.86
N LYS A 339 21.35 -12.43 -10.90
CA LYS A 339 22.11 -11.29 -11.45
C LYS A 339 22.31 -10.13 -10.47
N ASP A 340 21.48 -10.01 -9.45
CA ASP A 340 21.63 -9.02 -8.37
C ASP A 340 22.70 -9.42 -7.33
N GLY A 341 23.39 -10.54 -7.53
CA GLY A 341 24.43 -11.07 -6.66
C GLY A 341 23.90 -11.89 -5.47
N ARG A 342 22.58 -11.93 -5.26
CA ARG A 342 21.96 -12.67 -4.16
C ARG A 342 21.82 -14.15 -4.50
N VAL A 343 21.81 -14.96 -3.45
CA VAL A 343 21.54 -16.40 -3.55
C VAL A 343 20.14 -16.67 -3.06
N TYR A 344 19.33 -17.31 -3.90
CA TYR A 344 17.96 -17.68 -3.60
C TYR A 344 17.84 -19.20 -3.49
N PRO A 345 17.31 -19.75 -2.38
CA PRO A 345 16.96 -21.17 -2.30
C PRO A 345 15.71 -21.43 -3.14
N VAL A 346 15.80 -22.31 -4.12
CA VAL A 346 14.72 -22.66 -5.05
C VAL A 346 14.24 -24.07 -4.77
N VAL A 347 12.92 -24.28 -4.80
CA VAL A 347 12.29 -25.59 -4.57
C VAL A 347 12.84 -26.66 -5.52
N ASN A 348 13.12 -27.84 -4.97
CA ASN A 348 13.62 -29.00 -5.70
C ASN A 348 12.89 -30.25 -5.20
N PHE A 349 12.02 -30.82 -6.04
CA PHE A 349 11.16 -31.92 -5.64
C PHE A 349 11.93 -33.23 -5.51
N ASN A 350 12.70 -33.60 -6.53
CA ASN A 350 13.39 -34.88 -6.58
C ASN A 350 14.34 -35.07 -5.38
N ASP A 351 15.12 -34.04 -5.04
CA ASP A 351 16.11 -34.12 -3.96
C ASP A 351 15.42 -34.13 -2.59
N SER A 352 14.35 -33.34 -2.42
CA SER A 352 13.56 -33.31 -1.17
C SER A 352 12.82 -34.62 -0.89
N LEU A 353 12.32 -35.29 -1.93
CA LEU A 353 11.59 -36.57 -1.81
C LEU A 353 12.53 -37.77 -1.64
N SER A 354 13.75 -37.69 -2.18
CA SER A 354 14.76 -38.75 -2.06
C SER A 354 15.57 -38.69 -0.76
N ALA A 355 15.44 -37.61 0.00
CA ALA A 355 16.17 -37.39 1.25
C ALA A 355 15.79 -38.41 2.34
N LYS A 356 16.77 -39.23 2.75
CA LYS A 356 16.63 -40.21 3.86
C LYS A 356 16.58 -39.54 5.24
N SER A 357 17.31 -38.45 5.44
CA SER A 357 17.31 -37.66 6.68
C SER A 357 17.69 -36.20 6.38
N ALA A 358 17.08 -35.25 7.07
CA ALA A 358 17.44 -33.83 7.00
C ALA A 358 18.33 -33.47 8.20
N THR A 359 19.34 -32.63 7.98
CA THR A 359 20.08 -31.99 9.07
C THR A 359 19.11 -31.10 9.85
N ASN A 360 18.98 -31.34 11.16
CA ASN A 360 18.05 -30.62 12.02
C ASN A 360 18.49 -29.18 12.35
N LEU A 361 19.44 -28.60 11.62
CA LEU A 361 19.92 -27.24 11.87
C LEU A 361 19.02 -26.21 11.15
N SER A 362 18.27 -25.41 11.90
CA SER A 362 17.42 -24.36 11.33
C SER A 362 17.51 -23.04 12.11
N LEU A 363 17.27 -21.94 11.37
CA LEU A 363 17.33 -20.56 11.86
C LEU A 363 15.99 -19.86 11.66
N ASP A 364 15.34 -19.46 12.76
CA ASP A 364 14.13 -18.65 12.70
C ASP A 364 14.46 -17.17 12.86
N VAL A 365 14.61 -16.48 11.73
CA VAL A 365 14.94 -15.04 11.67
C VAL A 365 13.77 -14.19 11.20
N LYS A 366 12.58 -14.77 10.97
CA LYS A 366 11.43 -14.06 10.42
C LYS A 366 10.93 -12.92 11.30
N GLY A 367 11.17 -13.00 12.61
CA GLY A 367 10.79 -11.97 13.57
C GLY A 367 11.79 -10.81 13.69
N LEU A 368 12.95 -10.86 13.03
CA LEU A 368 14.06 -9.93 13.21
C LEU A 368 14.03 -8.81 12.17
N ASP A 369 12.96 -8.00 12.20
CA ASP A 369 12.77 -6.88 11.29
C ASP A 369 13.38 -5.57 11.80
N GLU A 370 13.34 -5.37 13.12
CA GLU A 370 13.58 -4.09 13.78
C GLU A 370 14.35 -4.31 15.09
N VAL A 371 15.37 -3.50 15.33
CA VAL A 371 16.16 -3.52 16.59
C VAL A 371 16.21 -2.12 17.17
N THR A 372 16.03 -2.03 18.49
CA THR A 372 16.15 -0.75 19.20
C THR A 372 17.60 -0.47 19.59
N VAL A 373 18.08 0.71 19.21
CA VAL A 373 19.36 1.27 19.61
C VAL A 373 19.12 2.25 20.76
N SER A 374 19.84 2.05 21.85
CA SER A 374 19.78 2.91 23.03
C SER A 374 20.55 4.22 22.82
N ALA A 375 20.45 5.14 23.79
CA ALA A 375 21.05 6.47 23.70
C ALA A 375 22.58 6.47 23.54
N ASN A 376 23.26 5.47 24.08
CA ASN A 376 24.71 5.32 24.01
C ASN A 376 25.16 4.40 22.85
N GLY A 377 24.25 4.09 21.92
CA GLY A 377 24.52 3.27 20.74
C GLY A 377 24.39 1.77 20.97
N LYS A 378 24.16 1.30 22.20
CA LYS A 378 24.05 -0.15 22.46
C LYS A 378 22.76 -0.73 21.90
N PHE A 379 22.83 -1.93 21.33
CA PHE A 379 21.69 -2.72 20.90
C PHE A 379 21.87 -4.19 21.28
N LYS A 380 20.76 -4.93 21.32
CA LYS A 380 20.77 -6.40 21.45
C LYS A 380 19.57 -7.03 20.79
N PHE A 381 19.73 -8.25 20.29
CA PHE A 381 18.64 -9.08 19.78
C PHE A 381 19.00 -10.56 19.86
N ASP A 382 17.98 -11.42 19.85
CA ASP A 382 18.15 -12.87 19.94
C ASP A 382 17.90 -13.52 18.58
N ILE A 383 18.74 -14.48 18.20
CA ILE A 383 18.53 -15.35 17.03
C ILE A 383 18.23 -16.76 17.52
N PRO A 384 16.97 -17.23 17.42
CA PRO A 384 16.61 -18.60 17.73
C PRO A 384 17.28 -19.58 16.76
N VAL A 385 18.06 -20.50 17.32
CA VAL A 385 18.69 -21.62 16.61
C VAL A 385 18.08 -22.91 17.10
N LYS A 386 17.65 -23.75 16.15
CA LYS A 386 17.19 -25.10 16.44
C LYS A 386 18.17 -26.09 15.84
N SER A 387 18.57 -27.09 16.64
CA SER A 387 19.38 -28.22 16.18
C SER A 387 19.07 -29.47 17.01
N SER A 388 19.46 -30.63 16.48
CA SER A 388 19.72 -31.80 17.31
C SER A 388 20.81 -31.49 18.35
N THR A 389 20.96 -32.32 19.38
CA THR A 389 21.97 -32.10 20.44
C THR A 389 23.38 -31.89 19.86
N GLY A 390 24.17 -30.96 20.40
CA GLY A 390 25.55 -30.75 20.00
C GLY A 390 25.99 -29.28 19.95
N ASN A 391 27.29 -29.04 19.74
CA ASN A 391 27.87 -27.70 19.71
C ASN A 391 27.70 -27.06 18.32
N VAL A 392 27.18 -25.83 18.29
CA VAL A 392 27.05 -25.02 17.07
C VAL A 392 27.96 -23.81 17.18
N SER A 393 28.88 -23.67 16.23
CA SER A 393 29.71 -22.48 16.10
C SER A 393 28.98 -21.43 15.27
N TYR A 394 29.17 -20.15 15.59
CA TYR A 394 28.58 -19.06 14.84
C TYR A 394 29.55 -17.89 14.62
N SER A 395 29.34 -17.16 13.53
CA SER A 395 29.95 -15.86 13.28
C SER A 395 28.92 -14.87 12.72
N ILE A 396 29.00 -13.61 13.14
CA ILE A 396 28.08 -12.56 12.75
C ILE A 396 28.89 -11.35 12.30
N LYS A 397 28.54 -10.80 11.15
CA LYS A 397 29.15 -9.61 10.57
C LYS A 397 28.08 -8.59 10.23
N SER A 398 28.40 -7.31 10.37
CA SER A 398 27.56 -6.20 9.91
C SER A 398 28.11 -5.66 8.58
N SER A 399 27.22 -5.31 7.65
CA SER A 399 27.58 -4.56 6.43
C SER A 399 27.87 -3.08 6.72
N ASN A 400 27.42 -2.58 7.88
CA ASN A 400 27.61 -1.21 8.32
C ASN A 400 28.87 -1.12 9.21
N SER A 401 29.88 -0.38 8.74
CA SER A 401 31.17 -0.18 9.42
C SER A 401 31.06 0.62 10.72
N ASP A 402 29.97 1.36 10.92
CA ASP A 402 29.71 2.10 12.16
C ASP A 402 29.23 1.20 13.31
N ILE A 403 29.03 -0.10 13.05
CA ILE A 403 28.59 -1.09 14.04
C ILE A 403 29.73 -1.99 14.45
N VAL A 404 29.97 -2.05 15.76
CA VAL A 404 30.87 -3.01 16.40
C VAL A 404 30.04 -4.06 17.12
N ILE A 405 30.19 -5.33 16.74
CA ILE A 405 29.51 -6.47 17.39
C ILE A 405 30.43 -6.97 18.51
N GLU A 406 29.95 -6.97 19.74
CA GLU A 406 30.73 -7.34 20.93
C GLU A 406 31.01 -8.85 20.96
N ASN A 407 30.07 -9.66 20.47
CA ASN A 407 30.15 -11.12 20.43
C ASN A 407 30.01 -11.66 19.01
N ALA A 408 30.89 -11.19 18.12
CA ALA A 408 30.88 -11.50 16.70
C ALA A 408 31.09 -12.99 16.39
N THR A 409 31.74 -13.75 17.26
CA THR A 409 31.91 -15.20 17.11
C THR A 409 31.67 -15.91 18.44
N GLY A 410 31.29 -17.18 18.37
CA GLY A 410 31.10 -17.99 19.57
C GLY A 410 30.65 -19.41 19.27
N SER A 411 30.35 -20.16 20.32
CA SER A 411 29.74 -21.48 20.21
C SER A 411 28.64 -21.66 21.26
N ILE A 412 27.57 -22.37 20.88
CA ILE A 412 26.46 -22.69 21.77
C ILE A 412 26.23 -24.20 21.78
N ASN A 413 26.21 -24.79 22.97
CA ASN A 413 25.81 -26.18 23.13
C ASN A 413 24.28 -26.26 23.11
N LEU A 414 23.71 -26.87 22.07
CA LEU A 414 22.29 -27.06 21.91
C LEU A 414 21.86 -28.41 22.49
N ASP A 415 20.91 -28.38 23.41
CA ASP A 415 20.12 -29.54 23.87
C ASP A 415 18.66 -29.44 23.40
N LYS A 416 18.21 -28.22 23.10
CA LYS A 416 16.93 -27.80 22.50
C LYS A 416 17.14 -26.54 21.66
N THR A 417 16.05 -25.85 21.28
CA THR A 417 16.12 -24.48 20.77
C THR A 417 16.81 -23.57 21.79
N LYS A 418 17.90 -22.90 21.39
CA LYS A 418 18.53 -21.81 22.16
C LYS A 418 18.66 -20.56 21.30
N ASN A 419 18.82 -19.43 21.97
CA ASN A 419 19.02 -18.15 21.30
C ASN A 419 20.52 -17.81 21.29
N ILE A 420 21.03 -17.40 20.13
CA ILE A 420 22.25 -16.61 20.06
C ILE A 420 21.87 -15.18 20.43
N LEU A 421 22.28 -14.72 21.61
CA LEU A 421 22.19 -13.30 21.96
C LEU A 421 23.24 -12.57 21.13
N VAL A 422 22.85 -11.54 20.39
CA VAL A 422 23.76 -10.64 19.66
C VAL A 422 23.75 -9.30 20.37
N SER A 423 24.92 -8.79 20.77
CA SER A 423 25.07 -7.44 21.32
C SER A 423 26.12 -6.64 20.56
N GLY A 424 25.91 -5.34 20.51
CA GLY A 424 26.82 -4.45 19.80
C GLY A 424 26.56 -2.99 20.09
N LYS A 425 27.38 -2.14 19.45
CA LYS A 425 27.33 -0.69 19.57
C LYS A 425 27.38 -0.03 18.20
N LEU A 426 26.48 0.92 17.98
CA LEU A 426 26.50 1.86 16.87
C LEU A 426 27.27 3.13 17.28
N ASN A 427 28.26 3.52 16.49
CA ASN A 427 29.10 4.69 16.76
C ASN A 427 28.60 5.98 16.08
N ASN A 428 27.85 5.85 14.99
CA ASN A 428 27.34 7.00 14.21
C ASN A 428 25.83 6.87 13.97
N PHE A 429 25.05 7.75 14.59
CA PHE A 429 23.58 7.76 14.46
C PHE A 429 23.07 8.38 13.13
N LEU A 430 23.96 8.95 12.32
CA LEU A 430 23.64 9.40 10.95
C LEU A 430 23.83 8.30 9.91
N SER A 431 24.34 7.13 10.30
CA SER A 431 24.36 5.95 9.42
C SER A 431 22.94 5.53 9.02
N ASP A 432 22.83 4.82 7.90
CA ASP A 432 21.55 4.29 7.43
C ASP A 432 20.98 3.27 8.43
N ALA A 433 19.71 3.41 8.75
CA ALA A 433 18.99 2.56 9.67
C ALA A 433 18.80 1.15 9.12
N GLU A 434 18.71 0.99 7.80
CA GLU A 434 18.69 -0.34 7.20
C GLU A 434 20.10 -0.91 7.18
N THR A 435 20.37 -1.89 8.03
CA THR A 435 21.67 -2.57 8.11
C THR A 435 21.50 -4.04 7.82
N GLN A 436 22.44 -4.62 7.09
CA GLN A 436 22.49 -6.05 6.82
C GLN A 436 23.46 -6.74 7.78
N PHE A 437 23.01 -7.82 8.39
CA PHE A 437 23.84 -8.74 9.16
C PHE A 437 23.99 -10.07 8.41
N THR A 438 25.20 -10.59 8.33
CA THR A 438 25.46 -11.94 7.82
C THR A 438 25.76 -12.84 9.00
N LEU A 439 24.91 -13.85 9.21
CA LEU A 439 25.08 -14.90 10.20
C LEU A 439 25.54 -16.18 9.50
N ASP A 440 26.70 -16.68 9.89
CA ASP A 440 27.18 -18.00 9.51
C ASP A 440 27.11 -18.91 10.74
N ILE A 441 26.43 -20.05 10.61
CA ILE A 441 26.42 -21.10 11.63
C ILE A 441 27.00 -22.38 11.06
N SER A 442 27.74 -23.13 11.88
CA SER A 442 28.28 -24.43 11.47
C SER A 442 28.14 -25.49 12.56
N LYS A 443 27.82 -26.71 12.12
CA LYS A 443 27.73 -27.91 12.95
C LYS A 443 28.08 -29.14 12.12
N ASP A 444 28.96 -30.01 12.63
CA ASP A 444 29.29 -31.31 12.03
C ASP A 444 29.61 -31.23 10.51
N GLY A 445 30.36 -30.21 10.09
CA GLY A 445 30.74 -29.98 8.69
C GLY A 445 29.66 -29.31 7.81
N VAL A 446 28.47 -29.06 8.36
CA VAL A 446 27.37 -28.35 7.69
C VAL A 446 27.40 -26.89 8.08
N SER A 447 27.43 -25.99 7.10
CA SER A 447 27.41 -24.54 7.31
C SER A 447 26.19 -23.90 6.66
N ILE A 448 25.48 -23.04 7.40
CA ILE A 448 24.36 -22.24 6.91
C ILE A 448 24.75 -20.76 7.02
N SER A 449 24.70 -20.04 5.90
CA SER A 449 24.86 -18.58 5.88
C SER A 449 23.51 -17.92 5.63
N LYS A 450 23.13 -16.95 6.47
CA LYS A 450 21.88 -16.21 6.34
C LYS A 450 22.12 -14.72 6.46
N VAL A 451 21.61 -13.99 5.48
CA VAL A 451 21.67 -12.54 5.40
C VAL A 451 20.37 -11.96 5.97
N ILE A 452 20.46 -11.08 6.97
CA ILE A 452 19.35 -10.54 7.76
C ILE A 452 19.38 -9.01 7.67
N ASP A 453 18.45 -8.41 6.93
CA ASP A 453 18.29 -6.95 6.91
C ASP A 453 17.42 -6.47 8.09
N ILE A 454 17.99 -5.64 8.95
CA ILE A 454 17.40 -5.12 10.19
C ILE A 454 17.28 -3.59 10.07
N ASP A 455 16.11 -3.05 10.43
CA ASP A 455 15.93 -1.62 10.64
C ASP A 455 16.31 -1.26 12.09
N LEU A 456 17.34 -0.43 12.25
CA LEU A 456 17.77 0.12 13.53
C LEU A 456 16.90 1.34 13.89
N ASN A 457 16.31 1.34 15.08
CA ASN A 457 15.40 2.39 15.52
C ASN A 457 15.86 2.98 16.85
N THR A 458 15.65 4.28 17.04
CA THR A 458 15.79 4.91 18.36
C THR A 458 14.41 5.02 19.01
N VAL A 459 14.33 4.89 20.33
CA VAL A 459 13.07 5.16 21.04
C VAL A 459 12.80 6.66 21.01
N SER A 460 11.56 7.03 20.74
CA SER A 460 11.15 8.44 20.74
C SER A 460 11.52 9.14 22.06
N ARG A 461 11.94 10.40 21.96
CA ARG A 461 12.28 11.26 23.11
C ARG A 461 11.44 12.51 23.08
N ALA A 462 11.20 13.09 24.25
CA ALA A 462 10.50 14.36 24.33
C ALA A 462 11.53 15.47 24.50
N ASP A 463 11.61 16.37 23.54
CA ASP A 463 12.28 17.65 23.72
C ASP A 463 11.38 18.60 24.51
N PHE A 464 10.06 18.43 24.34
CA PHE A 464 9.03 19.23 25.00
C PHE A 464 7.87 18.31 25.42
N ARG A 465 7.30 18.59 26.59
CA ARG A 465 6.13 17.88 27.12
C ARG A 465 5.11 18.86 27.65
N GLN A 466 3.85 18.65 27.30
CA GLN A 466 2.78 19.54 27.74
C GLN A 466 1.48 18.77 28.04
N SER A 467 0.99 18.91 29.26
CA SER A 467 -0.21 18.22 29.75
C SER A 467 -1.49 18.69 29.07
N ILE A 468 -2.44 17.76 28.91
CA ILE A 468 -3.82 18.05 28.52
C ILE A 468 -4.67 18.07 29.78
N ASN A 469 -5.30 19.22 30.06
CA ASN A 469 -6.09 19.43 31.26
C ASN A 469 -7.59 19.41 30.95
N GLY A 470 -8.41 19.05 31.95
CA GLY A 470 -9.88 19.07 31.84
C GLY A 470 -10.51 17.94 31.03
N ILE A 471 -9.72 17.01 30.49
CA ILE A 471 -10.22 15.81 29.78
C ILE A 471 -9.48 14.57 30.29
N PRO A 472 -10.18 13.57 30.87
CA PRO A 472 -9.55 12.32 31.30
C PRO A 472 -8.89 11.57 30.14
N ALA A 473 -7.71 10.99 30.36
CA ALA A 473 -6.99 10.28 29.31
C ALA A 473 -7.81 9.16 28.64
N PRO A 474 -8.56 8.30 29.36
CA PRO A 474 -9.37 7.25 28.74
C PRO A 474 -10.43 7.75 27.76
N ALA A 475 -10.84 9.02 27.86
CA ALA A 475 -11.80 9.63 26.95
C ALA A 475 -11.20 9.99 25.58
N ILE A 476 -9.87 10.20 25.49
CA ILE A 476 -9.21 10.75 24.30
C ILE A 476 -8.06 9.92 23.75
N ILE A 477 -7.52 9.00 24.55
CA ILE A 477 -6.48 8.07 24.13
C ILE A 477 -6.76 6.69 24.69
N LYS A 478 -6.68 5.70 23.80
CA LYS A 478 -6.82 4.29 24.15
C LYS A 478 -5.59 3.54 23.70
N ILE A 479 -4.83 3.06 24.69
CA ILE A 479 -3.66 2.21 24.49
C ILE A 479 -3.97 0.87 25.13
N THR A 480 -3.86 -0.18 24.33
CA THR A 480 -3.93 -1.56 24.78
C THR A 480 -2.68 -2.28 24.30
N LYS A 481 -2.45 -3.50 24.79
CA LYS A 481 -1.39 -4.37 24.26
C LYS A 481 -1.48 -4.60 22.74
N HIS A 482 -2.65 -4.37 22.12
CA HIS A 482 -2.94 -4.81 20.76
C HIS A 482 -3.20 -3.69 19.76
N TYR A 483 -3.63 -2.53 20.22
CA TYR A 483 -3.80 -1.36 19.36
C TYR A 483 -3.68 -0.07 20.18
N LYS A 484 -3.18 0.97 19.51
CA LYS A 484 -3.07 2.31 20.06
C LYS A 484 -3.82 3.32 19.20
N ARG A 485 -4.71 4.10 19.82
CA ARG A 485 -5.54 5.10 19.14
C ARG A 485 -5.62 6.38 19.95
N SER A 486 -5.38 7.50 19.27
CA SER A 486 -5.76 8.83 19.74
C SER A 486 -7.05 9.24 19.04
N SER A 487 -7.93 9.91 19.77
CA SER A 487 -9.10 10.60 19.19
C SER A 487 -8.79 12.05 18.83
N LEU A 488 -7.62 12.58 19.23
CA LEU A 488 -7.14 13.89 18.81
C LEU A 488 -6.73 13.89 17.35
N GLN A 489 -7.11 14.94 16.65
CA GLN A 489 -6.72 15.25 15.28
C GLN A 489 -6.11 16.64 15.23
N ARG A 490 -5.17 16.89 14.32
CA ARG A 490 -4.53 18.20 14.19
C ARG A 490 -5.46 19.20 13.51
N VAL A 491 -5.49 20.44 14.00
CA VAL A 491 -6.05 21.59 13.28
C VAL A 491 -5.03 22.04 12.24
N LEU A 492 -5.44 22.20 10.99
CA LEU A 492 -4.54 22.62 9.92
C LEU A 492 -4.28 24.13 10.03
N THR A 493 -3.01 24.54 10.16
CA THR A 493 -2.59 25.95 10.23
C THR A 493 -1.84 26.36 8.96
N ARG A 494 -1.91 27.65 8.60
CA ARG A 494 -1.45 28.16 7.29
C ARG A 494 -0.28 29.15 7.37
N ASP A 495 -0.13 29.89 8.45
CA ASP A 495 0.99 30.84 8.63
C ASP A 495 2.22 30.14 9.26
N SER A 496 3.26 29.98 8.45
CA SER A 496 4.53 29.36 8.83
C SER A 496 5.52 30.34 9.47
N THR A 497 5.26 31.65 9.38
CA THR A 497 6.19 32.71 9.76
C THR A 497 5.96 33.21 11.19
N LYS A 498 4.71 33.22 11.63
CA LYS A 498 4.35 33.43 13.04
C LYS A 498 4.40 32.08 13.75
N THR A 499 5.08 32.02 14.89
CA THR A 499 5.22 30.84 15.76
C THR A 499 3.86 30.20 16.02
N THR A 500 3.49 29.20 15.22
CA THR A 500 2.15 28.61 15.29
C THR A 500 2.11 27.57 16.39
N GLN A 501 1.35 27.90 17.44
CA GLN A 501 0.87 26.97 18.44
C GLN A 501 0.30 25.71 17.76
N ASP A 502 0.70 24.53 18.20
CA ASP A 502 0.04 23.30 17.77
C ASP A 502 -1.39 23.30 18.33
N LEU A 503 -2.35 22.97 17.47
CA LEU A 503 -3.76 22.96 17.80
C LEU A 503 -4.33 21.58 17.46
N PHE A 504 -5.11 21.04 18.38
CA PHE A 504 -5.78 19.75 18.19
C PHE A 504 -7.27 19.89 18.38
N PHE A 505 -8.04 19.01 17.77
CA PHE A 505 -9.46 18.93 17.98
C PHE A 505 -9.91 17.50 18.27
N LEU A 506 -10.95 17.40 19.09
CA LEU A 506 -11.67 16.17 19.39
C LEU A 506 -13.15 16.34 19.05
N ASN A 507 -13.71 15.36 18.35
CA ASN A 507 -15.16 15.22 18.20
C ASN A 507 -15.71 14.22 19.24
N PRO A 508 -16.28 14.68 20.37
CA PRO A 508 -17.07 13.82 21.25
C PRO A 508 -18.28 13.28 20.48
N LYS A 509 -18.20 12.01 20.07
CA LYS A 509 -19.34 11.26 19.56
C LYS A 509 -20.50 11.51 20.53
N LEU A 510 -21.58 12.12 20.06
CA LEU A 510 -22.85 12.43 20.76
C LEU A 510 -23.06 13.87 21.31
N LYS A 511 -22.11 14.82 21.26
CA LYS A 511 -22.29 16.12 21.94
C LYS A 511 -22.39 17.38 21.07
N SER A 512 -22.50 17.27 19.74
CA SER A 512 -22.68 18.45 18.85
C SER A 512 -21.68 19.57 19.11
N GLN A 513 -20.47 19.21 19.53
CA GLN A 513 -19.44 20.13 19.98
C GLN A 513 -18.10 19.59 19.51
N ILE A 514 -17.17 20.49 19.20
CA ILE A 514 -15.75 20.17 19.06
C ILE A 514 -15.02 20.76 20.25
N ILE A 515 -14.05 20.01 20.79
CA ILE A 515 -13.11 20.55 21.77
C ILE A 515 -11.80 20.84 21.05
N LEU A 516 -11.44 22.11 20.93
CA LEU A 516 -10.13 22.56 20.49
C LEU A 516 -9.17 22.59 21.68
N LEU A 517 -7.93 22.15 21.47
CA LEU A 517 -6.87 22.20 22.45
C LEU A 517 -5.85 23.23 21.97
N LYS A 518 -5.75 24.35 22.68
CA LYS A 518 -4.80 25.44 22.41
C LYS A 518 -3.55 25.31 23.28
N GLU A 519 -2.39 25.48 22.68
CA GLU A 519 -1.09 25.45 23.36
C GLU A 519 -0.90 26.68 24.28
N GLY A 520 -0.51 26.44 25.53
CA GLY A 520 -0.16 27.46 26.54
C GLY A 520 0.78 26.89 27.62
N LYS A 521 0.58 27.16 28.91
CA LYS A 521 1.25 26.36 29.97
C LYS A 521 0.78 24.89 29.97
N SER A 522 -0.44 24.66 29.50
CA SER A 522 -1.05 23.35 29.27
C SER A 522 -2.07 23.46 28.14
N TYR A 523 -2.38 22.35 27.46
CA TYR A 523 -3.47 22.32 26.50
C TYR A 523 -4.81 22.49 27.22
N SER A 524 -5.48 23.60 26.94
CA SER A 524 -6.76 23.96 27.53
C SER A 524 -7.89 23.82 26.50
N PRO A 525 -9.05 23.25 26.87
CA PRO A 525 -10.15 23.03 25.96
C PRO A 525 -10.93 24.32 25.67
N ILE A 526 -11.14 24.62 24.40
CA ILE A 526 -12.12 25.60 23.89
C ILE A 526 -13.23 24.80 23.22
N LYS A 527 -14.49 25.12 23.49
CA LYS A 527 -15.64 24.42 22.91
C LYS A 527 -16.16 25.21 21.72
N LEU A 528 -16.24 24.56 20.55
CA LEU A 528 -16.98 25.05 19.40
C LEU A 528 -18.34 24.34 19.36
N ASN A 529 -19.43 25.10 19.45
CA ASN A 529 -20.78 24.55 19.38
C ASN A 529 -21.19 24.36 17.90
N LEU A 530 -21.62 23.15 17.56
CA LEU A 530 -22.11 22.79 16.24
C LEU A 530 -23.59 22.41 16.31
N GLU A 531 -24.27 22.44 15.16
CA GLU A 531 -25.60 21.84 15.06
C GLU A 531 -25.57 20.32 15.33
N ASN A 532 -26.69 19.79 15.84
CA ASN A 532 -26.84 18.38 16.18
C ASN A 532 -26.52 17.45 15.00
N SER A 533 -25.80 16.35 15.28
CA SER A 533 -25.51 15.25 14.35
C SER A 533 -24.47 15.54 13.23
N SER A 534 -23.28 16.03 13.59
CA SER A 534 -22.19 16.35 12.64
C SER A 534 -21.03 15.33 12.63
N GLU A 535 -20.61 14.85 11.46
CA GLU A 535 -19.39 14.07 11.22
C GLU A 535 -18.26 14.99 10.72
N ILE A 536 -17.35 15.37 11.63
CA ILE A 536 -16.25 16.31 11.34
C ILE A 536 -15.19 15.67 10.48
N SER A 537 -14.86 16.33 9.38
CA SER A 537 -13.80 15.92 8.45
C SER A 537 -12.49 16.68 8.69
N SER A 538 -12.54 17.98 8.96
CA SER A 538 -11.36 18.80 9.25
C SER A 538 -11.71 20.08 10.01
N VAL A 539 -10.72 20.62 10.71
CA VAL A 539 -10.71 21.99 11.26
C VAL A 539 -9.46 22.69 10.73
N ILE A 540 -9.64 23.91 10.23
CA ILE A 540 -8.63 24.72 9.57
C ILE A 540 -8.57 26.06 10.29
N LYS A 541 -7.36 26.56 10.57
CA LYS A 541 -7.12 27.87 11.16
C LYS A 541 -6.60 28.81 10.08
N ILE A 542 -7.38 29.85 9.78
CA ILE A 542 -7.15 30.79 8.70
C ILE A 542 -7.97 32.06 8.98
N ASP A 543 -7.43 33.24 8.67
CA ASP A 543 -8.16 34.51 8.68
C ASP A 543 -9.23 34.48 7.57
N ILE A 544 -10.48 34.18 7.95
CA ILE A 544 -11.57 33.97 6.99
C ILE A 544 -12.19 35.29 6.57
N ASN A 545 -12.34 36.24 7.49
CA ASN A 545 -12.98 37.53 7.27
C ASN A 545 -12.00 38.66 6.86
N LEU A 546 -10.70 38.35 6.74
CA LEU A 546 -9.63 39.26 6.33
C LEU A 546 -9.44 40.44 7.29
N ASP A 547 -9.63 40.21 8.60
CA ASP A 547 -9.44 41.22 9.64
C ASP A 547 -8.04 41.20 10.28
N GLY A 548 -7.17 40.28 9.85
CA GLY A 548 -5.82 40.08 10.37
C GLY A 548 -5.73 39.10 11.54
N ILE A 549 -6.85 38.55 12.00
CA ILE A 549 -6.96 37.57 13.08
C ILE A 549 -7.32 36.20 12.48
N GLU A 550 -6.64 35.13 12.90
CA GLU A 550 -6.96 33.79 12.40
C GLU A 550 -8.21 33.20 13.08
N ASP A 551 -9.18 32.79 12.25
CA ASP A 551 -10.42 32.13 12.63
C ASP A 551 -10.35 30.60 12.52
N TYR A 552 -11.41 29.91 12.94
CA TYR A 552 -11.62 28.48 12.72
C TYR A 552 -12.68 28.21 11.66
N PHE A 553 -12.26 27.55 10.58
CA PHE A 553 -13.13 26.96 9.59
C PHE A 553 -13.26 25.44 9.83
N VAL A 554 -14.49 25.00 10.10
CA VAL A 554 -14.85 23.59 10.35
C VAL A 554 -15.64 23.05 9.16
N TYR A 555 -15.25 21.88 8.66
CA TYR A 555 -15.97 21.19 7.59
C TYR A 555 -16.28 19.73 7.94
N GLY A 556 -17.45 19.26 7.53
CA GLY A 556 -17.86 17.88 7.68
C GLY A 556 -19.09 17.49 6.87
N ALA A 557 -19.69 16.36 7.24
CA ALA A 557 -20.96 15.89 6.71
C ALA A 557 -22.00 15.78 7.83
N THR A 558 -23.27 15.90 7.49
CA THR A 558 -24.38 15.58 8.39
C THR A 558 -24.38 14.08 8.71
N ALA A 559 -24.94 13.66 9.84
CA ALA A 559 -24.91 12.27 10.29
C ALA A 559 -25.60 11.30 9.32
N ASN A 560 -26.65 11.77 8.63
CA ASN A 560 -27.32 11.01 7.57
C ASN A 560 -26.58 11.04 6.22
N LYS A 561 -25.45 11.75 6.13
CA LYS A 561 -24.60 11.92 4.94
C LYS A 561 -25.31 12.53 3.72
N ARG A 562 -26.45 13.21 3.94
CA ARG A 562 -27.23 13.90 2.89
C ARG A 562 -26.66 15.28 2.54
N SER A 563 -25.93 15.91 3.45
CA SER A 563 -25.33 17.22 3.21
C SER A 563 -23.92 17.29 3.79
N TYR A 564 -23.12 18.12 3.15
CA TYR A 564 -21.89 18.70 3.66
C TYR A 564 -22.20 20.00 4.40
N PHE A 565 -21.33 20.41 5.31
CA PHE A 565 -21.48 21.69 6.00
C PHE A 565 -20.15 22.41 6.22
N PHE A 566 -20.21 23.75 6.21
CA PHE A 566 -19.17 24.68 6.60
C PHE A 566 -19.61 25.43 7.85
N ALA A 567 -18.76 25.46 8.88
CA ALA A 567 -19.01 26.23 10.08
C ALA A 567 -17.82 27.13 10.42
N TYR A 568 -18.10 28.38 10.77
CA TYR A 568 -17.08 29.42 10.97
C TYR A 568 -17.14 30.00 12.37
N PHE A 569 -15.99 30.06 13.04
CA PHE A 569 -15.86 30.55 14.40
C PHE A 569 -14.69 31.52 14.50
N ASP A 570 -14.83 32.56 15.32
CA ASP A 570 -13.75 33.49 15.61
C ASP A 570 -12.63 32.84 16.46
N ALA A 571 -11.56 33.59 16.73
CA ALA A 571 -10.44 33.13 17.54
C ALA A 571 -10.81 32.67 18.97
N GLU A 572 -11.94 33.14 19.52
CA GLU A 572 -12.47 32.75 20.82
C GLU A 572 -13.45 31.56 20.75
N GLY A 573 -13.80 31.10 19.55
CA GLY A 573 -14.71 29.98 19.32
C GLY A 573 -16.20 30.36 19.30
N ARG A 574 -16.52 31.65 19.18
CA ARG A 574 -17.88 32.15 18.99
C ARG A 574 -18.23 32.13 17.49
N PRO A 575 -19.51 32.05 17.10
CA PRO A 575 -19.93 32.15 15.69
C PRO A 575 -19.34 33.39 14.99
N LEU A 576 -18.59 33.19 13.90
CA LEU A 576 -18.01 34.31 13.13
C LEU A 576 -19.08 35.07 12.32
N PHE A 577 -20.03 34.32 11.75
CA PHE A 577 -21.16 34.87 11.01
C PHE A 577 -22.48 34.58 11.73
N LYS A 578 -23.48 35.46 11.55
CA LYS A 578 -24.87 35.15 11.88
C LYS A 578 -25.29 33.93 11.05
N ASN A 579 -25.90 32.91 11.69
CA ASN A 579 -26.19 31.61 11.07
C ASN A 579 -24.91 30.91 10.53
N ASN A 580 -23.94 30.65 11.42
CA ASN A 580 -22.59 30.20 11.07
C ASN A 580 -22.48 28.84 10.36
N TYR A 581 -23.57 28.07 10.25
CA TYR A 581 -23.56 26.68 9.80
C TYR A 581 -24.19 26.58 8.41
N TRP A 582 -23.35 26.53 7.39
CA TRP A 582 -23.75 26.63 5.98
C TRP A 582 -23.79 25.25 5.34
N LYS A 583 -24.88 24.90 4.63
CA LYS A 583 -25.13 23.52 4.15
C LYS A 583 -25.03 23.39 2.63
N PHE A 584 -24.44 22.29 2.16
CA PHE A 584 -24.32 21.92 0.75
C PHE A 584 -24.78 20.46 0.51
N PRO A 585 -25.76 20.18 -0.38
CA PRO A 585 -26.25 18.81 -0.60
C PRO A 585 -25.19 17.84 -1.16
N SER A 586 -25.07 16.64 -0.60
CA SER A 586 -23.98 15.69 -0.95
C SER A 586 -24.12 15.08 -2.35
N THR A 587 -25.34 14.99 -2.88
CA THR A 587 -25.65 14.45 -4.20
C THR A 587 -25.21 15.35 -5.35
N ARG A 588 -24.91 16.63 -5.09
CA ARG A 588 -24.66 17.63 -6.16
C ARG A 588 -23.21 17.69 -6.65
N PHE A 589 -22.23 17.10 -5.96
CA PHE A 589 -20.81 17.31 -6.30
C PHE A 589 -19.85 16.14 -5.98
N GLY A 590 -20.35 14.90 -5.89
CA GLY A 590 -19.48 13.72 -5.73
C GLY A 590 -18.51 13.74 -4.53
N GLY A 591 -18.83 14.51 -3.49
CA GLY A 591 -18.06 14.70 -2.24
C GLY A 591 -16.89 15.68 -2.28
N LEU A 592 -16.43 16.25 -1.16
CA LEU A 592 -15.28 17.18 -1.18
C LEU A 592 -13.93 16.43 -1.09
N PRO A 593 -12.86 16.93 -1.74
CA PRO A 593 -11.58 16.23 -1.85
C PRO A 593 -10.70 16.34 -0.59
N PHE A 594 -11.22 15.95 0.58
CA PHE A 594 -10.44 15.90 1.82
C PHE A 594 -9.91 14.50 2.13
N VAL A 595 -8.61 14.43 2.41
CA VAL A 595 -7.95 13.26 3.00
C VAL A 595 -7.33 13.73 4.31
N ARG A 596 -7.56 12.99 5.41
CA ARG A 596 -7.11 13.32 6.77
C ARG A 596 -5.70 13.93 6.77
N GLY A 597 -5.59 15.21 7.09
CA GLY A 597 -4.32 15.92 7.22
C GLY A 597 -3.85 16.72 6.00
N PHE A 598 -4.55 16.67 4.87
CA PHE A 598 -4.21 17.43 3.65
C PHE A 598 -5.40 18.26 3.17
N GLU A 599 -5.19 19.58 3.12
CA GLU A 599 -6.09 20.54 2.48
C GLU A 599 -5.83 20.54 0.96
N LYS A 600 -6.89 20.40 0.15
CA LYS A 600 -6.83 20.54 -1.31
C LYS A 600 -7.64 21.73 -1.83
N PHE A 601 -7.82 22.72 -0.97
CA PHE A 601 -8.47 23.98 -1.32
C PHE A 601 -7.45 25.09 -1.54
N SER A 602 -7.76 25.90 -2.52
CA SER A 602 -7.34 27.30 -2.56
C SER A 602 -8.47 28.15 -2.00
N TYR A 603 -8.18 29.40 -1.63
CA TYR A 603 -9.19 30.32 -1.13
C TYR A 603 -9.27 31.53 -2.04
N LEU A 604 -10.49 31.94 -2.35
CA LEU A 604 -10.76 33.11 -3.17
C LEU A 604 -11.55 34.13 -2.33
N LYS A 605 -11.14 35.39 -2.41
CA LYS A 605 -11.85 36.50 -1.78
C LYS A 605 -13.20 36.73 -2.47
N ILE A 606 -14.26 36.86 -1.68
CA ILE A 606 -15.58 37.25 -2.14
C ILE A 606 -16.19 38.30 -1.21
N THR A 607 -17.02 39.19 -1.77
CA THR A 607 -17.81 40.16 -1.01
C THR A 607 -19.30 39.94 -1.28
N THR A 608 -20.09 39.83 -0.21
CA THR A 608 -21.55 39.66 -0.27
C THR A 608 -22.23 40.73 0.57
N LYS A 609 -23.51 41.04 0.29
CA LYS A 609 -24.26 42.02 1.07
C LYS A 609 -24.53 41.51 2.49
N GLU A 610 -24.78 40.22 2.63
CA GLU A 610 -25.24 39.58 3.85
C GLU A 610 -24.09 39.20 4.80
N PHE A 611 -22.91 38.83 4.27
CA PHE A 611 -21.79 38.30 5.06
C PHE A 611 -20.51 39.14 4.94
N GLY A 612 -20.55 40.28 4.24
CA GLY A 612 -19.37 41.12 4.02
C GLY A 612 -18.31 40.45 3.15
N THR A 613 -17.04 40.81 3.37
CA THR A 613 -15.89 40.26 2.65
C THR A 613 -15.29 39.09 3.41
N PHE A 614 -15.09 37.95 2.74
CA PHE A 614 -14.50 36.76 3.34
C PHE A 614 -13.84 35.85 2.29
N LEU A 615 -13.15 34.80 2.76
CA LEU A 615 -12.53 33.78 1.95
C LEU A 615 -13.45 32.56 1.74
N THR A 616 -13.75 32.24 0.48
CA THR A 616 -14.43 30.99 0.12
C THR A 616 -13.44 29.92 -0.35
N PRO A 617 -13.62 28.65 0.03
CA PRO A 617 -12.89 27.53 -0.56
C PRO A 617 -13.14 27.41 -2.07
N ALA A 618 -12.08 27.09 -2.82
CA ALA A 618 -12.07 26.86 -4.25
C ALA A 618 -11.22 25.62 -4.61
N LEU A 619 -11.63 24.88 -5.65
CA LEU A 619 -10.98 23.63 -6.06
C LEU A 619 -11.18 23.32 -7.55
N VAL A 620 -10.34 22.47 -8.13
CA VAL A 620 -10.55 21.98 -9.52
C VAL A 620 -11.16 20.59 -9.53
N ARG A 621 -12.21 20.40 -10.33
CA ARG A 621 -12.85 19.10 -10.49
C ARG A 621 -13.45 18.90 -11.87
N GLN A 622 -13.56 17.65 -12.32
CA GLN A 622 -14.44 17.31 -13.43
C GLN A 622 -15.90 17.20 -12.96
N TRP A 623 -16.74 18.16 -13.34
CA TRP A 623 -18.15 18.21 -12.98
C TRP A 623 -18.95 19.07 -13.97
N ASP A 624 -20.27 19.13 -13.79
CA ASP A 624 -21.19 19.89 -14.63
C ASP A 624 -21.08 21.41 -14.39
N LEU A 625 -21.25 22.21 -15.46
CA LEU A 625 -21.38 23.66 -15.39
C LEU A 625 -22.67 24.01 -14.60
N PRO A 626 -22.59 24.79 -13.51
CA PRO A 626 -23.78 25.26 -12.80
C PRO A 626 -24.69 26.07 -13.74
N PHE A 627 -25.99 25.89 -13.60
CA PHE A 627 -26.96 26.53 -14.50
C PHE A 627 -26.85 28.06 -14.43
N GLU A 628 -26.65 28.58 -13.24
CA GLU A 628 -26.53 30.01 -12.92
C GLU A 628 -25.22 30.64 -13.43
N ASP A 629 -24.24 29.82 -13.82
CA ASP A 629 -22.97 30.27 -14.42
C ASP A 629 -22.99 30.24 -15.94
N ASN A 630 -24.14 29.92 -16.55
CA ASN A 630 -24.32 29.87 -17.99
C ASN A 630 -25.10 31.09 -18.51
N SER A 631 -25.13 31.28 -19.84
CA SER A 631 -25.98 32.30 -20.45
C SER A 631 -27.47 31.95 -20.28
N ASN A 632 -28.30 32.98 -20.06
CA ASN A 632 -29.75 32.84 -20.12
C ASN A 632 -30.26 32.75 -21.57
N ASP A 633 -29.47 33.23 -22.53
CA ASP A 633 -29.77 33.09 -23.95
C ASP A 633 -29.51 31.64 -24.41
N PRO A 634 -30.52 30.92 -24.93
CA PRO A 634 -30.35 29.55 -25.42
C PRO A 634 -29.27 29.38 -26.50
N ILE A 635 -28.98 30.41 -27.29
CA ILE A 635 -27.98 30.40 -28.37
C ILE A 635 -26.56 30.45 -27.78
N ASP A 636 -26.36 31.29 -26.76
CA ASP A 636 -25.07 31.53 -26.13
C ASP A 636 -24.76 30.57 -24.97
N ARG A 637 -25.53 29.49 -24.81
CA ARG A 637 -25.31 28.52 -23.74
C ARG A 637 -24.10 27.64 -24.00
N LEU A 638 -23.18 27.60 -23.03
CA LEU A 638 -22.14 26.59 -22.98
C LEU A 638 -22.75 25.21 -22.71
N MET A 639 -22.18 24.17 -23.31
CA MET A 639 -22.62 22.79 -23.07
C MET A 639 -22.46 22.39 -21.59
N VAL A 640 -23.58 22.01 -20.96
CA VAL A 640 -23.64 21.44 -19.61
C VAL A 640 -23.12 19.99 -19.66
N SER A 641 -21.80 19.87 -19.71
CA SER A 641 -21.08 18.59 -19.76
C SER A 641 -20.05 18.52 -18.65
N LYS A 642 -19.75 17.30 -18.18
CA LYS A 642 -18.73 17.06 -17.15
C LYS A 642 -17.34 17.37 -17.68
N LYS A 643 -16.88 18.59 -17.42
CA LYS A 643 -15.55 19.09 -17.77
C LYS A 643 -14.79 19.53 -16.54
N LYS A 644 -13.47 19.60 -16.66
CA LYS A 644 -12.59 20.10 -15.59
C LYS A 644 -12.83 21.61 -15.44
N ARG A 645 -13.25 22.06 -14.25
CA ARG A 645 -13.49 23.47 -13.94
C ARG A 645 -12.96 23.85 -12.56
N GLY A 646 -12.68 25.13 -12.35
CA GLY A 646 -12.48 25.70 -11.02
C GLY A 646 -13.83 25.99 -10.37
N TYR A 647 -14.12 25.40 -9.22
CA TYR A 647 -15.37 25.58 -8.48
C TYR A 647 -15.13 26.29 -7.15
N TYR A 648 -16.10 27.07 -6.71
CA TYR A 648 -16.16 27.70 -5.39
C TYR A 648 -17.58 27.64 -4.81
N PHE A 649 -17.73 27.99 -3.53
CA PHE A 649 -19.01 27.89 -2.82
C PHE A 649 -19.55 29.29 -2.50
N LEU A 650 -20.72 29.61 -3.00
CA LEU A 650 -21.37 30.91 -2.77
C LEU A 650 -22.51 30.73 -1.76
N PRO A 651 -22.49 31.41 -0.60
CA PRO A 651 -23.58 31.35 0.37
C PRO A 651 -24.78 32.18 -0.08
N ALA A 652 -25.97 31.71 0.29
CA ALA A 652 -27.23 32.43 0.17
C ALA A 652 -28.04 32.25 1.46
N LEU A 653 -28.52 33.36 2.02
CA LEU A 653 -29.35 33.40 3.23
C LEU A 653 -30.83 33.29 2.83
N SER A 654 -31.55 32.33 3.42
CA SER A 654 -32.99 32.15 3.25
C SER A 654 -33.58 31.58 4.53
N GLU A 655 -34.64 32.21 5.08
CA GLU A 655 -35.33 31.75 6.30
C GLU A 655 -34.37 31.42 7.48
N ASP A 656 -33.41 32.32 7.75
CA ASP A 656 -32.36 32.16 8.76
C ASP A 656 -31.45 30.93 8.59
N LYS A 657 -31.44 30.32 7.41
CA LYS A 657 -30.53 29.23 7.04
C LYS A 657 -29.63 29.67 5.89
N VAL A 658 -28.37 29.27 5.96
CA VAL A 658 -27.41 29.53 4.89
C VAL A 658 -27.25 28.28 4.04
N SER A 659 -27.64 28.40 2.77
CA SER A 659 -27.42 27.37 1.77
C SER A 659 -26.20 27.73 0.93
N LEU A 660 -25.37 26.74 0.63
CA LEU A 660 -24.24 26.89 -0.27
C LEU A 660 -24.67 26.47 -1.68
N SER A 661 -24.41 27.34 -2.64
CA SER A 661 -24.51 27.05 -4.06
C SER A 661 -23.11 26.81 -4.62
N LEU A 662 -23.00 25.85 -5.55
CA LEU A 662 -21.76 25.57 -6.26
C LEU A 662 -21.69 26.51 -7.46
N ARG A 663 -20.60 27.29 -7.57
CA ARG A 663 -20.34 28.19 -8.69
C ARG A 663 -18.98 27.86 -9.32
N THR A 664 -18.70 28.38 -10.50
CA THR A 664 -17.45 28.12 -11.22
C THR A 664 -16.71 29.39 -11.67
N LEU A 665 -15.37 29.30 -11.69
CA LEU A 665 -14.49 30.28 -12.32
C LEU A 665 -14.63 30.25 -13.85
N ASP A 666 -15.11 29.15 -14.43
CA ASP A 666 -15.33 28.99 -15.87
C ASP A 666 -16.77 29.37 -16.26
N SER A 667 -17.32 30.45 -15.68
CA SER A 667 -18.66 30.91 -16.06
C SER A 667 -18.67 31.43 -17.50
N TYR A 668 -19.83 31.47 -18.15
CA TYR A 668 -19.96 32.00 -19.51
C TYR A 668 -19.31 33.40 -19.64
N SER A 669 -19.66 34.31 -18.73
CA SER A 669 -19.12 35.68 -18.74
C SER A 669 -17.60 35.72 -18.55
N THR A 670 -17.07 34.89 -17.65
CA THR A 670 -15.61 34.79 -17.42
C THR A 670 -14.89 34.23 -18.65
N ILE A 671 -15.43 33.16 -19.26
CA ILE A 671 -14.85 32.55 -20.46
C ILE A 671 -14.86 33.52 -21.63
N MET A 672 -15.96 34.23 -21.88
CA MET A 672 -16.04 35.19 -22.98
C MET A 672 -15.06 36.36 -22.79
N LYS A 673 -14.92 36.84 -21.54
CA LYS A 673 -13.93 37.87 -21.22
C LYS A 673 -12.49 37.37 -21.41
N LEU A 674 -12.17 36.17 -20.91
CA LEU A 674 -10.85 35.57 -21.11
C LEU A 674 -10.53 35.34 -22.58
N LYS A 675 -11.50 34.86 -23.38
CA LYS A 675 -11.31 34.68 -24.82
C LYS A 675 -10.98 35.99 -25.51
N LYS A 676 -11.73 37.05 -25.21
CA LYS A 676 -11.46 38.40 -25.72
C LYS A 676 -10.06 38.88 -25.32
N ASP A 677 -9.69 38.76 -24.06
CA ASP A 677 -8.41 39.27 -23.55
C ASP A 677 -7.20 38.44 -24.04
N LEU A 678 -7.42 37.16 -24.37
CA LEU A 678 -6.42 36.24 -24.92
C LEU A 678 -6.39 36.19 -26.45
N ASP A 679 -7.27 36.93 -27.13
CA ASP A 679 -7.43 36.90 -28.60
C ASP A 679 -7.73 35.47 -29.10
N VAL A 680 -8.72 34.83 -28.49
CA VAL A 680 -9.17 33.46 -28.79
C VAL A 680 -10.52 33.53 -29.48
N GLU A 681 -10.63 32.86 -30.61
CA GLU A 681 -11.85 32.82 -31.41
C GLU A 681 -13.04 32.24 -30.61
N SER A 682 -14.25 32.67 -30.96
CA SER A 682 -15.48 32.29 -30.26
C SER A 682 -15.74 30.78 -30.28
N PHE A 683 -15.29 30.07 -31.32
CA PHE A 683 -15.39 28.62 -31.46
C PHE A 683 -14.23 27.84 -30.84
N GLU A 684 -13.08 28.49 -30.59
CA GLU A 684 -11.91 27.79 -30.05
C GLU A 684 -12.09 27.37 -28.58
N GLN A 685 -11.42 26.29 -28.20
CA GLN A 685 -11.49 25.78 -26.83
C GLN A 685 -10.68 26.66 -25.86
N LEU A 686 -11.23 26.91 -24.67
CA LEU A 686 -10.54 27.53 -23.53
C LEU A 686 -10.96 26.77 -22.26
N ASP A 687 -10.03 26.05 -21.64
CA ASP A 687 -10.29 25.29 -20.42
C ASP A 687 -9.28 25.59 -19.33
N ILE A 688 -9.73 25.60 -18.08
CA ILE A 688 -8.82 25.60 -16.94
C ILE A 688 -8.08 24.26 -16.82
N ALA A 689 -6.75 24.34 -16.77
CA ALA A 689 -5.89 23.18 -16.56
C ALA A 689 -5.66 22.95 -15.07
N HIS A 690 -5.14 23.91 -14.31
CA HIS A 690 -4.83 23.72 -12.89
C HIS A 690 -5.01 25.01 -12.08
N ILE A 691 -5.39 24.88 -10.80
CA ILE A 691 -5.19 25.93 -9.81
C ILE A 691 -3.83 25.70 -9.16
N ILE A 692 -2.98 26.73 -9.17
CA ILE A 692 -1.65 26.67 -8.59
C ILE A 692 -1.77 26.85 -7.07
N PRO A 693 -1.02 26.10 -6.25
CA PRO A 693 -0.95 26.35 -4.80
C PRO A 693 -0.66 27.83 -4.50
N GLN A 694 -1.41 28.45 -3.59
CA GLN A 694 -1.23 29.88 -3.27
C GLN A 694 0.03 30.14 -2.43
N THR A 695 0.73 31.25 -2.67
CA THR A 695 1.78 31.78 -1.78
C THR A 695 1.17 32.39 -0.50
N ASN A 696 1.93 32.59 0.57
CA ASN A 696 1.40 33.18 1.82
C ASN A 696 0.75 34.55 1.58
N THR A 697 1.36 35.40 0.75
CA THR A 697 0.78 36.68 0.34
C THR A 697 -0.53 36.51 -0.41
N GLN A 698 -0.60 35.58 -1.37
CA GLN A 698 -1.84 35.31 -2.11
C GLN A 698 -2.96 34.82 -1.19
N LYS A 699 -2.62 34.03 -0.17
CA LYS A 699 -3.58 33.53 0.82
C LYS A 699 -4.17 34.64 1.66
N LEU A 700 -3.33 35.53 2.20
CA LEU A 700 -3.73 36.69 3.00
C LEU A 700 -4.65 37.64 2.25
N HIS A 701 -4.53 37.71 0.93
CA HIS A 701 -5.37 38.60 0.10
C HIS A 701 -6.49 37.86 -0.65
N GLY A 702 -6.63 36.54 -0.43
CA GLY A 702 -7.58 35.69 -1.15
C GLY A 702 -7.39 35.68 -2.68
N LYS A 703 -6.15 35.82 -3.16
CA LYS A 703 -5.80 35.77 -4.58
C LYS A 703 -5.50 34.35 -5.03
N LEU A 704 -5.98 33.95 -6.21
CA LEU A 704 -5.83 32.58 -6.71
C LEU A 704 -5.26 32.58 -8.12
N MET A 705 -4.24 31.76 -8.40
CA MET A 705 -3.72 31.60 -9.75
C MET A 705 -4.16 30.30 -10.41
N ALA A 706 -4.50 30.40 -11.68
CA ALA A 706 -4.91 29.28 -12.51
C ALA A 706 -4.21 29.31 -13.88
N THR A 707 -3.93 28.13 -14.41
CA THR A 707 -3.49 27.97 -15.80
C THR A 707 -4.67 27.63 -16.68
N TYR A 708 -4.77 28.30 -17.83
CA TYR A 708 -5.76 28.05 -18.87
C TYR A 708 -5.08 27.55 -20.13
N VAL A 709 -5.66 26.54 -20.77
CA VAL A 709 -5.20 25.99 -22.05
C VAL A 709 -6.19 26.39 -23.13
N TYR A 710 -5.69 26.94 -24.23
CA TYR A 710 -6.53 27.45 -25.32
C TYR A 710 -5.98 27.17 -26.72
N GLY A 711 -6.83 27.20 -27.73
CA GLY A 711 -6.54 26.88 -29.12
C GLY A 711 -6.72 25.40 -29.47
N GLU A 712 -6.38 25.01 -30.70
CA GLU A 712 -6.69 23.67 -31.23
C GLU A 712 -5.47 22.76 -31.48
N GLY A 713 -5.70 21.45 -31.31
CA GLY A 713 -4.75 20.39 -31.68
C GLY A 713 -3.34 20.57 -31.08
N PHE A 714 -2.33 20.62 -31.96
CA PHE A 714 -0.93 20.82 -31.57
C PHE A 714 -0.56 22.29 -31.33
N LYS A 715 -1.45 23.24 -31.67
CA LYS A 715 -1.24 24.69 -31.48
C LYS A 715 -1.74 25.20 -30.11
N LYS A 716 -2.19 24.30 -29.23
CA LYS A 716 -2.64 24.66 -27.88
C LYS A 716 -1.59 25.48 -27.11
N LYS A 717 -1.98 26.68 -26.68
CA LYS A 717 -1.20 27.60 -25.85
C LYS A 717 -1.64 27.50 -24.39
N THR A 718 -0.87 28.12 -23.49
CA THR A 718 -1.22 28.17 -22.05
C THR A 718 -1.11 29.58 -21.51
N ALA A 719 -2.17 30.10 -20.90
CA ALA A 719 -2.17 31.38 -20.18
C ALA A 719 -2.09 31.17 -18.67
N LEU A 720 -1.45 32.12 -17.97
CA LEU A 720 -1.47 32.22 -16.52
C LEU A 720 -2.40 33.36 -16.11
N VAL A 721 -3.40 33.06 -15.30
CA VAL A 721 -4.46 33.99 -14.88
C VAL A 721 -4.46 34.09 -13.35
N GLU A 722 -4.44 35.30 -12.81
CA GLU A 722 -4.61 35.57 -11.38
C GLU A 722 -5.99 36.17 -11.11
N TYR A 723 -6.74 35.54 -10.21
CA TYR A 723 -8.01 36.02 -9.69
C TYR A 723 -7.77 36.83 -8.41
N THR A 724 -8.24 38.06 -8.37
CA THR A 724 -8.19 38.93 -7.18
C THR A 724 -9.48 38.86 -6.36
N SER A 725 -10.59 38.50 -6.99
CA SER A 725 -11.87 38.18 -6.38
C SER A 725 -12.73 37.34 -7.33
N VAL A 726 -13.94 36.97 -6.93
CA VAL A 726 -14.91 36.33 -7.81
C VAL A 726 -15.28 37.29 -8.94
N GLY A 727 -15.04 36.87 -10.19
CA GLY A 727 -15.32 37.67 -11.39
C GLY A 727 -14.22 38.67 -11.77
N GLU A 728 -13.23 38.89 -10.91
CA GLU A 728 -12.11 39.79 -11.15
C GLU A 728 -10.80 39.01 -11.37
N PHE A 729 -10.18 39.19 -12.53
CA PHE A 729 -8.93 38.53 -12.88
C PHE A 729 -8.05 39.39 -13.78
N GLN A 730 -6.76 39.05 -13.80
CA GLN A 730 -5.75 39.59 -14.71
C GLN A 730 -4.93 38.45 -15.36
N ILE A 731 -4.53 38.65 -16.61
CA ILE A 731 -3.65 37.71 -17.32
C ILE A 731 -2.20 38.11 -17.02
N ILE A 732 -1.51 37.24 -16.30
CA ILE A 732 -0.11 37.45 -15.91
C ILE A 732 0.83 37.13 -17.07
N ASN A 733 0.52 36.09 -17.85
CA ASN A 733 1.35 35.70 -18.99
C ASN A 733 0.51 35.07 -20.10
N LYS A 734 0.75 35.52 -21.34
CA LYS A 734 0.21 34.96 -22.57
C LYS A 734 1.21 33.98 -23.16
N ASP A 735 0.84 32.70 -23.16
CA ASP A 735 1.62 31.59 -23.73
C ASP A 735 2.92 31.25 -22.98
N LEU A 736 2.82 30.31 -22.04
CA LEU A 736 3.97 29.71 -21.35
C LEU A 736 4.86 28.84 -22.27
N GLY A 737 4.52 28.69 -23.57
CA GLY A 737 5.25 27.90 -24.55
C GLY A 737 5.28 26.39 -24.26
N LYS A 738 4.38 25.92 -23.37
CA LYS A 738 4.39 24.57 -22.82
C LYS A 738 2.96 24.10 -22.58
N ASN A 739 2.58 22.95 -23.13
CA ASN A 739 1.28 22.33 -22.85
C ASN A 739 1.27 21.76 -21.42
N VAL A 740 0.44 22.34 -20.54
CA VAL A 740 0.30 21.96 -19.12
C VAL A 740 -0.91 21.07 -18.81
N GLU A 741 -1.72 20.71 -19.81
CA GLU A 741 -3.00 20.01 -19.66
C GLU A 741 -2.87 18.66 -18.92
N LYS A 742 -1.72 17.98 -19.08
CA LYS A 742 -1.44 16.64 -18.53
C LYS A 742 -0.32 16.63 -17.49
N ASN A 743 0.03 17.80 -16.95
CA ASN A 743 1.18 17.92 -16.05
C ASN A 743 0.76 17.92 -14.57
N ASP A 744 1.64 17.45 -13.69
CA ASP A 744 1.57 17.78 -12.27
C ASP A 744 2.25 19.14 -12.05
N LEU A 745 1.68 20.01 -11.22
CA LEU A 745 2.22 21.34 -10.93
C LEU A 745 2.48 21.46 -9.42
N SER A 746 3.68 21.89 -9.06
CA SER A 746 4.06 22.11 -7.66
C SER A 746 4.91 23.38 -7.54
N ARG A 747 4.75 24.12 -6.45
CA ARG A 747 5.60 25.28 -6.14
C ARG A 747 6.85 24.87 -5.39
N PHE A 748 7.92 25.63 -5.58
CA PHE A 748 9.12 25.48 -4.77
C PHE A 748 8.89 26.10 -3.39
N ARG A 749 9.24 25.34 -2.36
CA ARG A 749 9.20 25.78 -0.97
C ARG A 749 10.61 26.09 -0.50
N SER A 750 10.85 27.28 0.02
CA SER A 750 12.14 27.64 0.59
C SER A 750 12.49 26.71 1.77
N SER A 751 13.71 26.16 1.75
CA SER A 751 14.25 25.39 2.89
C SER A 751 14.70 26.28 4.05
N LEU A 752 14.74 27.60 3.88
CA LEU A 752 15.22 28.54 4.89
C LEU A 752 14.07 29.18 5.68
N ASP A 753 13.04 29.69 4.99
CA ASP A 753 11.97 30.51 5.59
C ASP A 753 10.55 29.98 5.30
N ARG A 754 10.46 28.82 4.64
CA ARG A 754 9.21 28.09 4.33
C ARG A 754 8.27 28.83 3.38
N THR A 755 8.71 29.93 2.79
CA THR A 755 7.90 30.66 1.82
C THR A 755 7.79 29.86 0.52
N TYR A 756 6.61 29.91 -0.10
CA TYR A 756 6.46 29.40 -1.45
C TYR A 756 6.92 30.46 -2.43
N SER A 757 7.84 30.09 -3.30
CA SER A 757 8.30 30.95 -4.40
C SER A 757 7.18 31.19 -5.40
N ASP A 758 7.26 32.31 -6.12
CA ASP A 758 6.44 32.58 -7.31
C ASP A 758 6.75 31.62 -8.47
N ASP A 759 7.90 30.95 -8.42
CA ASP A 759 8.28 29.91 -9.37
C ASP A 759 7.53 28.60 -9.11
N PHE A 760 7.29 27.86 -10.18
CA PHE A 760 6.65 26.56 -10.12
C PHE A 760 7.21 25.58 -11.14
N MET A 761 7.18 24.31 -10.74
CA MET A 761 7.57 23.16 -11.53
C MET A 761 6.38 22.63 -12.33
N TYR A 762 6.63 22.19 -13.56
CA TYR A 762 5.75 21.34 -14.33
C TYR A 762 6.37 19.96 -14.57
N VAL A 763 5.56 18.94 -14.36
CA VAL A 763 5.95 17.54 -14.47
C VAL A 763 5.08 16.87 -15.52
N ARG A 764 5.66 16.49 -16.65
CA ARG A 764 4.96 15.77 -17.71
C ARG A 764 5.24 14.28 -17.63
N ARG A 765 4.20 13.48 -17.42
CA ARG A 765 4.28 12.01 -17.50
C ARG A 765 4.01 11.56 -18.94
N PHE A 766 5.05 11.09 -19.63
CA PHE A 766 4.91 10.53 -20.98
C PHE A 766 4.53 9.05 -20.96
N LYS A 767 4.98 8.34 -19.94
CA LYS A 767 4.88 6.88 -19.78
C LYS A 767 4.76 6.58 -18.29
N ARG A 768 4.20 5.42 -17.91
CA ARG A 768 4.02 5.05 -16.49
C ARG A 768 5.29 5.23 -15.66
N ASN A 769 6.47 4.92 -16.20
CA ASN A 769 7.75 4.93 -15.49
C ASN A 769 8.69 6.09 -15.91
N PHE A 770 8.14 7.15 -16.51
CA PHE A 770 8.94 8.23 -17.11
C PHE A 770 8.31 9.61 -16.91
N LEU A 771 9.06 10.51 -16.29
CA LEU A 771 8.71 11.92 -16.08
C LEU A 771 9.73 12.84 -16.73
N ARG A 772 9.24 13.95 -17.31
CA ARG A 772 10.03 15.15 -17.61
C ARG A 772 9.67 16.23 -16.62
N ILE A 773 10.69 16.85 -16.04
CA ILE A 773 10.53 17.88 -15.02
C ILE A 773 11.21 19.15 -15.53
N ALA A 774 10.54 20.29 -15.40
CA ALA A 774 11.16 21.60 -15.56
C ALA A 774 10.37 22.72 -14.89
N ASN A 775 10.92 23.94 -14.93
CA ASN A 775 10.44 25.13 -14.22
C ASN A 775 9.89 26.19 -15.21
N ASN A 776 8.91 27.00 -14.78
CA ASN A 776 8.30 28.09 -15.55
C ASN A 776 9.29 29.13 -16.12
N LYS A 777 10.33 29.53 -15.36
CA LYS A 777 11.40 30.45 -15.79
C LYS A 777 12.50 29.80 -16.64
N SER A 778 12.79 28.51 -16.45
CA SER A 778 13.88 27.84 -17.17
C SER A 778 13.42 27.13 -18.46
N ARG A 779 14.26 27.16 -19.50
CA ARG A 779 14.09 26.33 -20.71
C ARG A 779 14.68 24.92 -20.56
N LYS A 780 15.52 24.68 -19.54
CA LYS A 780 16.15 23.37 -19.29
C LYS A 780 15.15 22.42 -18.63
N ALA A 781 15.22 21.14 -19.01
CA ALA A 781 14.41 20.07 -18.43
C ALA A 781 15.24 18.82 -18.22
N PHE A 782 14.94 18.08 -17.15
CA PHE A 782 15.58 16.80 -16.89
C PHE A 782 14.56 15.67 -16.83
N MET A 783 15.08 14.45 -16.94
CA MET A 783 14.27 13.24 -17.12
C MET A 783 14.47 12.26 -15.96
N LEU A 784 13.35 11.81 -15.39
CA LEU A 784 13.32 10.76 -14.38
C LEU A 784 12.73 9.48 -14.98
N LYS A 785 13.52 8.39 -14.97
CA LYS A 785 13.08 7.03 -15.26
C LYS A 785 13.20 6.16 -14.00
N SER A 786 12.13 5.51 -13.58
CA SER A 786 12.03 4.71 -12.34
C SER A 786 12.53 3.25 -12.47
N GLN A 787 13.49 3.02 -13.37
CA GLN A 787 14.10 1.73 -13.76
C GLN A 787 13.24 0.86 -14.68
N THR A 788 12.08 0.35 -14.24
CA THR A 788 11.26 -0.62 -14.99
C THR A 788 9.83 -0.13 -15.26
N TRP A 789 9.15 -0.73 -16.23
CA TRP A 789 7.74 -0.44 -16.52
C TRP A 789 6.79 -0.79 -15.38
N SER A 790 7.16 -1.79 -14.57
CA SER A 790 6.38 -2.26 -13.41
C SER A 790 6.51 -1.36 -12.18
N ASN A 791 7.41 -0.37 -12.20
CA ASN A 791 7.57 0.66 -11.18
C ASN A 791 7.00 2.01 -11.65
N PRO A 792 5.66 2.19 -11.77
CA PRO A 792 5.09 3.45 -12.22
C PRO A 792 5.44 4.60 -11.25
N ILE A 793 5.64 5.79 -11.80
CA ILE A 793 5.79 7.03 -11.05
C ILE A 793 4.40 7.53 -10.67
N VAL A 794 4.25 7.86 -9.38
CA VAL A 794 2.99 8.19 -8.73
C VAL A 794 2.78 9.70 -8.76
N GLY A 795 3.73 10.47 -8.23
CA GLY A 795 3.63 11.94 -8.16
C GLY A 795 4.78 12.56 -7.38
N THR A 796 4.71 13.88 -7.22
CA THR A 796 5.66 14.65 -6.40
C THR A 796 5.28 14.58 -4.92
N VAL A 797 6.25 14.32 -4.04
CA VAL A 797 6.08 14.40 -2.58
C VAL A 797 6.19 15.85 -2.13
N ASP A 798 7.33 16.49 -2.41
CA ASP A 798 7.59 17.90 -2.13
C ASP A 798 8.80 18.38 -2.96
N VAL A 799 8.98 19.70 -3.07
CA VAL A 799 10.15 20.31 -3.72
C VAL A 799 10.64 21.50 -2.92
N PHE A 800 11.91 21.43 -2.53
CA PHE A 800 12.57 22.48 -1.76
C PHE A 800 13.55 23.29 -2.61
N THR A 801 13.76 24.55 -2.26
CA THR A 801 14.72 25.45 -2.90
C THR A 801 15.57 26.16 -1.85
N ASP A 802 16.86 26.33 -2.16
CA ASP A 802 17.83 27.12 -1.41
C ASP A 802 18.65 27.94 -2.43
N GLY A 803 18.27 29.20 -2.63
CA GLY A 803 18.76 29.99 -3.76
C GLY A 803 18.49 29.32 -5.11
N GLU A 804 19.56 29.06 -5.87
CA GLU A 804 19.56 28.35 -7.16
C GLU A 804 19.49 26.81 -7.03
N SER A 805 19.74 26.27 -5.83
CA SER A 805 19.74 24.83 -5.58
C SER A 805 18.34 24.32 -5.28
N ARG A 806 18.00 23.14 -5.81
CA ARG A 806 16.67 22.53 -5.67
C ARG A 806 16.75 21.06 -5.32
N ASN A 807 15.88 20.63 -4.41
CA ASN A 807 15.72 19.24 -4.00
C ASN A 807 14.31 18.78 -4.34
N TYR A 808 14.21 17.80 -5.25
CA TYR A 808 12.94 17.20 -5.67
C TYR A 808 12.76 15.83 -5.01
N PHE A 809 11.63 15.63 -4.35
CA PHE A 809 11.24 14.32 -3.82
C PHE A 809 10.09 13.75 -4.64
N ILE A 810 10.33 12.61 -5.32
CA ILE A 810 9.36 12.03 -6.26
C ILE A 810 9.05 10.59 -5.90
N GLU A 811 7.76 10.29 -5.78
CA GLU A 811 7.25 8.98 -5.41
C GLU A 811 7.03 8.09 -6.65
N SER A 812 7.54 6.88 -6.60
CA SER A 812 7.18 5.77 -7.49
C SER A 812 6.59 4.61 -6.71
N ARG A 813 6.10 3.57 -7.41
CA ARG A 813 5.48 2.40 -6.79
C ARG A 813 6.39 1.73 -5.76
N TYR A 814 7.70 1.65 -6.02
CA TYR A 814 8.63 0.94 -5.14
C TYR A 814 9.71 1.83 -4.51
N LYS A 815 9.80 3.12 -4.87
CA LYS A 815 10.87 4.01 -4.39
C LYS A 815 10.42 5.47 -4.21
N VAL A 816 11.03 6.20 -3.28
CA VAL A 816 11.10 7.67 -3.31
C VAL A 816 12.46 8.06 -3.89
N PHE A 817 12.45 8.93 -4.88
CA PHE A 817 13.66 9.52 -5.46
C PHE A 817 13.96 10.85 -4.76
N SER A 818 15.23 11.07 -4.42
CA SER A 818 15.79 12.38 -4.11
C SER A 818 16.61 12.83 -5.32
N ILE A 819 16.33 14.03 -5.82
CA ILE A 819 17.04 14.61 -6.97
C ILE A 819 17.50 15.99 -6.55
N LYS A 820 18.81 16.21 -6.56
CA LYS A 820 19.40 17.52 -6.32
C LYS A 820 19.82 18.16 -7.65
N GLU A 821 19.44 19.41 -7.83
CA GLU A 821 19.68 20.20 -9.05
C GLU A 821 20.27 21.56 -8.69
N GLU A 822 21.27 22.00 -9.42
CA GLU A 822 21.89 23.32 -9.30
C GLU A 822 22.05 23.93 -10.70
N ASN A 823 21.60 25.18 -10.90
CA ASN A 823 21.72 25.93 -12.16
C ASN A 823 21.18 25.19 -13.41
N GLY A 824 20.13 24.37 -13.24
CA GLY A 824 19.52 23.55 -14.27
C GLY A 824 20.22 22.22 -14.55
N ILE A 825 21.20 21.82 -13.73
CA ILE A 825 21.97 20.59 -13.88
C ILE A 825 21.66 19.65 -12.71
N VAL A 826 21.28 18.41 -13.00
CA VAL A 826 21.08 17.38 -11.97
C VAL A 826 22.45 16.92 -11.45
N ILE A 827 22.75 17.24 -10.20
CA ILE A 827 24.03 16.91 -9.57
C ILE A 827 23.99 15.57 -8.83
N SER A 828 22.83 15.17 -8.30
CA SER A 828 22.65 13.84 -7.69
C SER A 828 21.24 13.31 -7.92
N LYS A 829 21.15 11.98 -7.99
CA LYS A 829 19.88 11.25 -8.08
C LYS A 829 20.00 9.92 -7.38
N THR A 830 19.36 9.82 -6.24
CA THR A 830 19.36 8.65 -5.37
C THR A 830 17.92 8.24 -5.06
N ALA A 831 17.71 7.05 -4.51
CA ALA A 831 16.37 6.56 -4.24
C ALA A 831 16.33 5.52 -3.12
N LEU A 832 15.32 5.62 -2.27
CA LEU A 832 15.08 4.67 -1.19
C LEU A 832 13.83 3.82 -1.45
N PRO A 833 13.81 2.55 -1.02
CA PRO A 833 12.63 1.70 -1.11
C PRO A 833 11.42 2.28 -0.38
N VAL A 834 10.22 1.93 -0.86
CA VAL A 834 8.97 2.27 -0.19
C VAL A 834 8.14 1.05 0.15
N ASN A 835 7.46 1.16 1.29
CA ASN A 835 6.61 0.11 1.77
C ASN A 835 5.21 0.26 1.19
N ARG A 836 4.81 -0.73 0.40
CA ARG A 836 3.42 -0.91 -0.05
C ARG A 836 2.97 -2.34 0.11
N GLU A 837 1.69 -2.53 0.36
CA GLU A 837 1.07 -3.84 0.41
C GLU A 837 -0.15 -3.87 -0.53
N SER A 838 -0.21 -4.84 -1.42
CA SER A 838 -1.34 -5.06 -2.33
C SER A 838 -1.66 -6.54 -2.54
N SER A 839 -1.25 -7.40 -1.62
CA SER A 839 -1.47 -8.86 -1.66
C SER A 839 -2.93 -9.24 -1.40
N TYR A 840 -3.80 -8.26 -1.16
CA TYR A 840 -5.25 -8.45 -1.03
C TYR A 840 -6.02 -7.75 -2.16
N PRO A 841 -6.90 -8.45 -2.89
CA PRO A 841 -7.62 -7.88 -4.03
C PRO A 841 -8.44 -6.62 -3.67
N GLY A 842 -8.21 -5.53 -4.41
CA GLY A 842 -8.98 -4.28 -4.29
C GLY A 842 -8.49 -3.30 -3.23
N LEU A 843 -7.40 -3.60 -2.51
CA LEU A 843 -6.82 -2.71 -1.51
C LEU A 843 -5.31 -2.54 -1.71
N SER A 844 -4.83 -1.31 -1.59
CA SER A 844 -3.40 -1.00 -1.56
C SER A 844 -3.07 -0.15 -0.34
N PHE A 845 -2.09 -0.59 0.43
CA PHE A 845 -1.52 0.19 1.51
C PHE A 845 -0.25 0.84 1.01
N SER A 846 0.01 2.06 1.47
CA SER A 846 1.26 2.76 1.25
C SER A 846 1.66 3.43 2.55
N GLN A 847 2.96 3.42 2.83
CA GLN A 847 3.51 4.37 3.78
C GLN A 847 3.16 5.78 3.29
N SER A 848 2.85 6.68 4.21
CA SER A 848 2.54 8.07 3.86
C SER A 848 3.81 8.90 3.87
N PHE A 849 3.87 9.87 2.97
CA PHE A 849 5.01 10.76 2.81
C PHE A 849 4.62 12.20 3.02
N GLN A 850 5.49 12.98 3.65
CA GLN A 850 5.38 14.42 3.72
C GLN A 850 6.77 15.05 3.69
N GLY A 851 6.98 16.10 2.90
CA GLY A 851 8.22 16.86 2.93
C GLY A 851 8.43 17.50 4.30
N VAL A 852 9.67 17.47 4.79
CA VAL A 852 10.07 18.05 6.07
C VAL A 852 11.34 18.89 5.92
N ASN A 853 11.37 19.99 6.67
CA ASN A 853 12.58 20.77 6.91
C ASN A 853 13.28 20.26 8.17
N LEU A 854 14.59 20.04 8.11
CA LEU A 854 15.41 19.50 9.19
C LEU A 854 16.29 20.58 9.85
N GLY A 855 16.11 21.84 9.45
CA GLY A 855 16.92 22.99 9.88
C GLY A 855 18.19 23.15 9.04
N ASN A 856 18.76 24.37 9.09
CA ASN A 856 20.03 24.71 8.41
C ASN A 856 20.05 24.33 6.91
N GLY A 857 18.95 24.56 6.20
CA GLY A 857 18.81 24.22 4.77
C GLY A 857 18.65 22.73 4.46
N SER A 858 18.74 21.85 5.46
CA SER A 858 18.57 20.40 5.28
C SER A 858 17.09 20.03 5.16
N VAL A 859 16.77 19.14 4.22
CA VAL A 859 15.39 18.77 3.88
C VAL A 859 15.27 17.26 3.66
N GLY A 860 14.07 16.74 3.88
CA GLY A 860 13.82 15.31 3.73
C GLY A 860 12.35 14.98 3.54
N VAL A 861 12.05 13.69 3.69
CA VAL A 861 10.70 13.13 3.59
C VAL A 861 10.39 12.37 4.87
N PHE A 862 9.43 12.88 5.64
CA PHE A 862 8.83 12.15 6.75
C PHE A 862 8.01 10.98 6.20
N THR A 863 8.21 9.81 6.81
CA THR A 863 7.52 8.57 6.47
C THR A 863 6.86 7.98 7.72
N ASP A 864 5.61 7.53 7.56
CA ASP A 864 4.87 6.82 8.61
C ASP A 864 4.44 5.44 8.09
N THR A 865 4.88 4.39 8.81
CA THR A 865 4.63 2.99 8.46
C THR A 865 3.46 2.37 9.23
N LYS A 866 2.77 3.14 10.06
CA LYS A 866 1.66 2.68 10.92
C LYS A 866 0.48 2.10 10.16
N SER A 867 0.26 2.59 8.95
CA SER A 867 -0.76 2.04 8.06
C SER A 867 -0.45 0.62 7.58
N ILE A 868 0.78 0.12 7.78
CA ILE A 868 1.23 -1.16 7.24
C ILE A 868 1.85 -2.08 8.32
N TYR A 869 3.00 -1.72 8.90
CA TYR A 869 3.84 -2.70 9.63
C TYR A 869 4.08 -2.43 11.11
N GLY A 870 3.82 -1.24 11.63
CA GLY A 870 4.24 -1.02 13.02
C GLY A 870 4.00 0.36 13.58
N GLU A 871 4.91 0.78 14.46
CA GLU A 871 4.83 2.02 15.22
C GLU A 871 6.05 2.91 14.95
N THR A 872 6.73 2.65 13.84
CA THR A 872 7.93 3.36 13.44
C THR A 872 7.55 4.49 12.49
N VAL A 873 8.01 5.68 12.84
CA VAL A 873 7.99 6.88 12.00
C VAL A 873 9.43 7.31 11.76
N GLY A 874 9.71 7.95 10.64
CA GLY A 874 11.05 8.46 10.46
C GLY A 874 11.21 9.44 9.31
N VAL A 875 12.46 9.81 9.04
CA VAL A 875 12.80 10.73 7.95
C VAL A 875 13.78 10.06 7.01
N MET A 876 13.50 10.16 5.71
CA MET A 876 14.44 9.90 4.63
C MET A 876 15.11 11.22 4.24
N THR A 877 16.43 11.30 4.24
CA THR A 877 17.16 12.56 3.96
C THR A 877 18.50 12.27 3.30
N ASP A 878 19.05 13.27 2.63
CA ASP A 878 20.42 13.20 2.12
C ASP A 878 21.42 13.32 3.28
N ILE A 879 22.39 12.41 3.33
CA ILE A 879 23.51 12.39 4.26
C ILE A 879 24.77 12.10 3.45
N GLY A 880 25.66 13.08 3.36
CA GLY A 880 26.93 12.91 2.64
C GLY A 880 26.76 12.58 1.15
N GLY A 881 25.70 13.05 0.50
CA GLY A 881 25.41 12.79 -0.93
C GLY A 881 24.63 11.49 -1.17
N SER A 882 24.24 10.77 -0.12
CA SER A 882 23.43 9.56 -0.18
C SER A 882 22.08 9.76 0.49
N PHE A 883 21.00 9.40 -0.20
CA PHE A 883 19.67 9.42 0.39
C PHE A 883 19.47 8.18 1.25
N ALA A 884 19.39 8.38 2.56
CA ALA A 884 19.39 7.33 3.59
C ALA A 884 18.28 7.56 4.63
N ARG A 885 18.05 6.57 5.50
CA ARG A 885 17.19 6.70 6.69
C ARG A 885 18.08 6.80 7.94
N PRO A 886 18.55 7.98 8.39
CA PRO A 886 19.44 8.05 9.54
C PRO A 886 18.82 7.42 10.79
N VAL A 887 19.60 6.59 11.52
CA VAL A 887 19.15 5.95 12.77
C VAL A 887 18.60 6.98 13.77
N LYS A 888 19.20 8.17 13.84
CA LYS A 888 18.76 9.30 14.67
C LYS A 888 17.32 9.73 14.39
N LEU A 889 16.88 9.64 13.14
CA LEU A 889 15.55 10.04 12.68
C LEU A 889 14.65 8.85 12.33
N ASN A 890 15.06 7.62 12.63
CA ASN A 890 14.23 6.42 12.51
C ASN A 890 13.70 6.04 13.90
N ILE A 891 12.48 6.47 14.21
CA ILE A 891 11.94 6.60 15.56
C ILE A 891 10.88 5.53 15.83
N LEU A 892 11.14 4.69 16.82
CA LEU A 892 10.18 3.78 17.42
C LEU A 892 9.34 4.51 18.49
N MET A 893 8.03 4.53 18.29
CA MET A 893 7.10 5.15 19.24
C MET A 893 7.05 4.38 20.57
N LYS A 894 7.07 5.12 21.70
CA LYS A 894 6.88 4.53 23.03
C LYS A 894 5.57 3.74 23.16
N ASN A 895 5.57 2.74 24.05
CA ASN A 895 4.40 1.89 24.34
C ASN A 895 3.17 2.68 24.80
N ASN A 896 3.38 3.80 25.47
CA ASN A 896 2.31 4.64 26.01
C ASN A 896 2.02 5.89 25.16
N CYS A 897 2.46 5.91 23.90
CA CYS A 897 2.29 7.04 22.99
C CYS A 897 1.69 6.63 21.63
N VAL A 898 1.06 7.60 20.97
CA VAL A 898 0.50 7.49 19.61
C VAL A 898 1.00 8.67 18.79
N SER A 899 1.60 8.41 17.62
CA SER A 899 1.97 9.47 16.68
C SER A 899 0.73 10.26 16.24
N LEU A 900 0.84 11.58 16.23
CA LEU A 900 -0.12 12.52 15.66
C LEU A 900 0.37 13.10 14.31
N GLY A 901 1.48 12.57 13.77
CA GLY A 901 2.14 13.08 12.57
C GLY A 901 3.21 14.13 12.90
N GLN A 902 3.64 14.85 11.88
CA GLN A 902 4.66 15.90 12.02
C GLN A 902 4.05 17.30 11.76
N SER A 903 4.61 18.31 12.43
CA SER A 903 4.30 19.73 12.26
C SER A 903 5.60 20.50 12.07
N GLU A 904 5.60 21.54 11.27
CA GLU A 904 6.81 22.31 11.00
C GLU A 904 6.71 23.66 11.70
N ILE A 905 7.60 23.89 12.66
CA ILE A 905 7.61 25.06 13.56
C ILE A 905 9.01 25.69 13.48
N SER A 906 9.08 27.01 13.23
CA SER A 906 10.34 27.77 13.25
C SER A 906 11.47 27.13 12.42
N ASN A 907 11.16 26.74 11.17
CA ASN A 907 12.08 26.15 10.19
C ASN A 907 12.64 24.76 10.53
N VAL A 908 12.09 24.08 11.55
CA VAL A 908 12.41 22.68 11.86
C VAL A 908 11.13 21.88 12.03
N SER A 909 11.06 20.72 11.39
CA SER A 909 9.94 19.80 11.53
C SER A 909 10.01 19.09 12.87
N THR A 910 8.86 18.86 13.47
CA THR A 910 8.69 18.31 14.82
C THR A 910 7.67 17.18 14.76
N LEU A 911 8.06 16.01 15.25
CA LEU A 911 7.15 14.88 15.46
C LEU A 911 6.27 15.15 16.69
N LEU A 912 4.96 14.98 16.53
CA LEU A 912 3.97 15.16 17.58
C LEU A 912 3.45 13.80 18.07
N MET A 913 3.36 13.64 19.38
CA MET A 913 2.98 12.36 20.01
C MET A 913 1.95 12.60 21.12
N HIS A 914 0.85 11.85 21.13
CA HIS A 914 -0.11 11.84 22.25
C HIS A 914 0.22 10.67 23.17
N CYS A 915 0.57 10.98 24.42
CA CYS A 915 1.03 10.01 25.40
C CYS A 915 0.14 9.99 26.65
N THR A 916 0.17 8.90 27.41
CA THR A 916 -0.63 8.75 28.65
C THR A 916 0.04 7.85 29.68
N ASP A 917 -0.34 8.00 30.94
CA ASP A 917 -0.05 7.07 32.04
C ASP A 917 -1.30 6.23 32.45
N GLY A 918 -2.38 6.32 31.67
CA GLY A 918 -3.68 5.70 31.96
C GLY A 918 -4.67 6.61 32.69
N LYS A 919 -4.20 7.63 33.43
CA LYS A 919 -5.04 8.61 34.14
C LYS A 919 -5.02 9.98 33.46
N LYS A 920 -3.81 10.48 33.19
CA LYS A 920 -3.53 11.76 32.53
C LYS A 920 -2.93 11.53 31.14
N SER A 921 -3.08 12.50 30.26
CA SER A 921 -2.45 12.50 28.94
C SER A 921 -1.79 13.83 28.64
N TRP A 922 -0.85 13.80 27.70
CA TRP A 922 -0.04 14.93 27.31
C TRP A 922 0.41 14.81 25.86
N ILE A 923 0.84 15.93 25.27
CA ILE A 923 1.51 15.94 23.99
C ILE A 923 3.03 16.01 24.24
N GLU A 924 3.77 15.10 23.63
CA GLU A 924 5.23 15.18 23.49
C GLU A 924 5.59 15.66 22.09
N LYS A 925 6.64 16.47 22.02
CA LYS A 925 7.18 17.01 20.77
C LYS A 925 8.66 16.61 20.66
N GLN A 926 9.08 16.16 19.48
CA GLN A 926 10.47 15.81 19.17
C GLN A 926 10.91 16.52 17.89
N LYS A 927 11.93 17.38 17.96
CA LYS A 927 12.55 18.00 16.80
C LYS A 927 13.16 16.94 15.88
N LEU A 928 12.91 17.08 14.59
CA LEU A 928 13.53 16.28 13.53
C LEU A 928 14.70 17.08 12.98
N SER A 929 15.87 16.95 13.59
CA SER A 929 17.09 17.63 13.17
C SER A 929 18.27 16.66 13.08
N ILE A 930 19.10 16.86 12.06
CA ILE A 930 20.34 16.08 11.83
C ILE A 930 21.41 16.48 12.82
#